data_AF-A0A949WGA6-F1
#
_entry.id   AF-A0A949WGA6-F1
#
_cell.length_a   1.000
_cell.length_b   1.000
_cell.length_c   1.000
_cell.angle_alpha   90.00
_cell.angle_beta   90.00
_cell.angle_gamma   90.00
#
_symmetry.space_group_name_H-M   'P 1'
#
loop_
_entity.id
_entity.type
_entity.pdbx_description
1 polymer ?
#
loop_
_entity_poly.entity_id
_entity_poly.type
_entity_poly.pdbx_seq_one_letter_code
_entity_poly.pdbx_strand_id
1 'polypeptide(L)'
;MSCPPVLAFSASLALAGSLAAAGQPVSFSNDVMPHLMKAGCASGNCHAKPEGQNNFKLSVFGYDPKHDYHEIVRDDRGRRLFFAAPEESLLLKKATGEVPHEGGARLERKSEAYQTVLAWIQQGAPFSLEGEPRLKSVAVEPREQSYKKGAAQKLKVTATYSDGSIRDVTALTDYLSQDKEMAAVDEHGLVKVGSLSGEGVVVVRYMGLVDVARVTVPADKTYPADRYASLPVNNEIDRLVHARHQKLGLLPSGTCTDEEFLRRASLDLIGKLPSADMARRFIADTRPDKRSRIVDEILDDPNYADHWAVKWGDLIRPNPSRVGVKPVYLLDTWLRDSFRQNKPYHQMIRELLTAQGSTHEHGPVAIFRDKRDPVDTSGFVSQIFLGVRLDCAKCHHHPSEKWTQEDYYQLAAFFGQMKRKGQAISAPISGEPEYWWYGGKGEVTHPVTDAVMVPKPPDGPEMPYVEGQDPREALADWMASSDNPFFAKAIVNRIWSDFLGRGIVDPVDDFRVSNPPTNEALLDWLASDFAAHGYDLKHLMRTIVGSRTYQLSSEPNETNVADSKNYARSLKRRLAAEVLLDAVSDVTGLRDTFSGLPPNSRAVQTWNHKLDSDFLDAFGRPNASQECPCERERKPSVVQALHLMNSNSLQSKLTSSEGRIHKLVKSGLPEPKLVNEIYLATYNRLPSSAELQTALRFYATPGATRQTASEDLAWALINSAEFVFNH
;
A
#
# COMPACT_ATOMS: atom_id res chain seq x y z
N MET A 1 26.49 -61.68 -32.26
CA MET A 1 26.30 -60.23 -32.55
C MET A 1 24.86 -59.95 -32.14
N SER A 2 24.51 -59.28 -31.04
CA SER A 2 25.07 -58.08 -30.41
C SER A 2 24.61 -58.07 -28.95
N CYS A 3 25.52 -57.77 -28.02
CA CYS A 3 25.24 -57.62 -26.59
C CYS A 3 25.03 -56.12 -26.27
N PRO A 4 24.09 -55.71 -25.40
CA PRO A 4 23.92 -54.31 -25.03
C PRO A 4 24.87 -53.92 -23.88
N PRO A 5 25.41 -52.70 -23.82
CA PRO A 5 26.12 -52.24 -22.64
C PRO A 5 25.18 -51.49 -21.69
N VAL A 6 25.27 -51.91 -20.44
CA VAL A 6 24.80 -51.26 -19.22
C VAL A 6 25.52 -49.92 -19.06
N LEU A 7 24.78 -48.82 -18.91
CA LEU A 7 25.30 -47.54 -18.42
C LEU A 7 24.79 -47.31 -17.00
N ALA A 8 25.71 -47.46 -16.05
CA ALA A 8 25.51 -47.23 -14.64
C ALA A 8 25.37 -45.72 -14.37
N PHE A 9 24.27 -45.32 -13.74
CA PHE A 9 24.14 -44.02 -13.10
C PHE A 9 24.93 -44.02 -11.79
N SER A 10 26.10 -43.38 -11.79
CA SER A 10 26.81 -43.01 -10.58
C SER A 10 26.11 -41.80 -9.93
N ALA A 11 25.31 -42.07 -8.90
CA ALA A 11 24.75 -41.06 -8.03
C ALA A 11 25.84 -40.57 -7.06
N SER A 12 26.41 -39.40 -7.33
CA SER A 12 27.22 -38.66 -6.35
C SER A 12 26.28 -37.88 -5.44
N LEU A 13 25.93 -38.44 -4.28
CA LEU A 13 25.41 -37.65 -3.15
C LEU A 13 26.55 -36.76 -2.64
N ALA A 14 26.49 -35.47 -2.93
CA ALA A 14 27.26 -34.47 -2.19
C ALA A 14 26.35 -33.89 -1.10
N LEU A 15 26.30 -34.55 0.06
CA LEU A 15 25.91 -33.88 1.31
C LEU A 15 27.15 -33.12 1.81
N ALA A 16 27.19 -31.83 1.57
CA ALA A 16 28.17 -30.94 2.19
C ALA A 16 27.43 -29.94 3.09
N GLY A 17 27.03 -30.40 4.28
CA GLY A 17 27.03 -29.52 5.45
C GLY A 17 28.45 -29.58 6.00
N SER A 18 29.26 -28.55 5.75
CA SER A 18 30.62 -28.51 6.27
C SER A 18 30.57 -28.19 7.76
N LEU A 19 30.77 -29.19 8.61
CA LEU A 19 31.46 -28.95 9.88
C LEU A 19 32.71 -28.14 9.52
N ALA A 20 32.89 -26.96 10.11
CA ALA A 20 34.16 -26.23 10.01
C ALA A 20 35.27 -27.20 10.45
N ALA A 21 36.01 -27.74 9.48
CA ALA A 21 37.10 -28.65 9.77
C ALA A 21 38.10 -27.90 10.65
N ALA A 22 38.55 -28.53 11.73
CA ALA A 22 39.54 -27.94 12.62
C ALA A 22 40.72 -27.39 11.80
N GLY A 23 40.84 -26.05 11.71
CA GLY A 23 41.88 -25.36 10.95
C GLY A 23 41.43 -24.44 9.81
N GLN A 24 40.14 -24.35 9.46
CA GLN A 24 39.70 -23.32 8.50
C GLN A 24 39.66 -21.91 9.15
N PRO A 25 40.19 -20.87 8.49
CA PRO A 25 40.05 -19.49 8.95
C PRO A 25 38.57 -19.10 9.00
N VAL A 26 38.12 -18.56 10.13
CA VAL A 26 36.75 -18.07 10.31
C VAL A 26 36.75 -16.58 10.62
N SER A 27 35.80 -15.83 10.07
CA SER A 27 35.63 -14.40 10.34
C SER A 27 34.38 -14.11 11.14
N PHE A 28 34.37 -12.94 11.80
CA PHE A 28 33.14 -12.47 12.41
C PHE A 28 32.05 -12.22 11.35
N SER A 29 32.44 -11.54 10.27
CA SER A 29 31.51 -11.01 9.28
C SER A 29 30.76 -12.09 8.50
N ASN A 30 31.43 -13.13 8.02
CA ASN A 30 30.81 -14.14 7.15
C ASN A 30 30.42 -15.44 7.86
N ASP A 31 31.08 -15.79 8.98
CA ASP A 31 30.91 -17.12 9.58
C ASP A 31 30.23 -17.04 10.96
N VAL A 32 30.66 -16.16 11.85
CA VAL A 32 30.08 -16.07 13.22
C VAL A 32 28.74 -15.35 13.22
N MET A 33 28.65 -14.20 12.56
CA MET A 33 27.45 -13.36 12.61
C MET A 33 26.20 -14.10 12.14
N PRO A 34 26.20 -14.89 11.03
CA PRO A 34 25.03 -15.67 10.62
C PRO A 34 24.50 -16.63 11.70
N HIS A 35 25.39 -17.29 12.44
CA HIS A 35 24.99 -18.19 13.51
C HIS A 35 24.38 -17.44 14.69
N LEU A 36 24.95 -16.30 15.10
CA LEU A 36 24.40 -15.46 16.16
C LEU A 36 23.02 -14.90 15.79
N MET A 37 22.83 -14.54 14.51
CA MET A 37 21.56 -14.09 13.98
C MET A 37 20.52 -15.21 13.96
N LYS A 38 20.86 -16.39 13.44
CA LYS A 38 19.98 -17.57 13.42
C LYS A 38 19.56 -18.02 14.82
N ALA A 39 20.46 -17.89 15.80
CA ALA A 39 20.17 -18.16 17.21
C ALA A 39 19.26 -17.11 17.88
N GLY A 40 18.99 -15.99 17.21
CA GLY A 40 18.10 -14.92 17.71
C GLY A 40 18.75 -13.95 18.69
N CYS A 41 20.08 -13.97 18.86
CA CYS A 41 20.80 -13.11 19.81
C CYS A 41 20.63 -11.62 19.46
N ALA A 42 20.63 -11.30 18.16
CA ALA A 42 20.44 -9.96 17.60
C ALA A 42 18.97 -9.65 17.23
N SER A 43 18.00 -10.31 17.88
CA SER A 43 16.58 -10.01 17.72
C SER A 43 16.12 -8.86 18.63
N GLY A 44 15.03 -8.18 18.24
CA GLY A 44 14.45 -7.07 19.01
C GLY A 44 13.96 -7.44 20.41
N ASN A 45 13.79 -8.74 20.71
CA ASN A 45 13.46 -9.22 22.06
C ASN A 45 14.71 -9.52 22.92
N CYS A 46 15.90 -9.53 22.32
CA CYS A 46 17.19 -9.83 22.95
C CYS A 46 18.09 -8.58 22.95
N HIS A 47 19.30 -8.66 22.37
CA HIS A 47 20.29 -7.59 22.46
C HIS A 47 20.11 -6.46 21.45
N ALA A 48 19.20 -6.61 20.49
CA ALA A 48 18.87 -5.56 19.52
C ALA A 48 17.72 -4.63 19.94
N LYS A 49 17.44 -4.57 21.24
CA LYS A 49 16.57 -3.53 21.82
C LYS A 49 17.24 -2.16 21.70
N PRO A 50 16.48 -1.04 21.61
CA PRO A 50 17.06 0.30 21.50
C PRO A 50 18.09 0.61 22.60
N GLU A 51 17.84 0.16 23.83
CA GLU A 51 18.72 0.32 24.99
C GLU A 51 19.72 -0.84 25.17
N GLY A 52 19.66 -1.85 24.30
CA GLY A 52 20.35 -3.13 24.48
C GLY A 52 19.78 -3.93 25.68
N GLN A 53 20.56 -4.89 26.18
CA GLN A 53 20.28 -5.57 27.46
C GLN A 53 21.54 -5.67 28.29
N ASN A 54 21.49 -5.20 29.54
CA ASN A 54 22.59 -5.28 30.51
C ASN A 54 23.91 -4.68 29.96
N ASN A 55 23.82 -3.49 29.35
CA ASN A 55 24.92 -2.80 28.66
C ASN A 55 25.56 -3.62 27.53
N PHE A 56 24.82 -4.52 26.90
CA PHE A 56 25.24 -5.21 25.68
C PHE A 56 24.20 -4.97 24.60
N LYS A 57 24.62 -4.25 23.57
CA LYS A 57 23.77 -3.84 22.47
C LYS A 57 24.29 -4.45 21.19
N LEU A 58 23.40 -5.06 20.43
CA LEU A 58 23.67 -5.51 19.07
C LEU A 58 22.77 -4.74 18.12
N SER A 59 23.22 -4.64 16.88
CA SER A 59 22.48 -4.13 15.77
C SER A 59 21.33 -5.10 15.44
N VAL A 60 20.19 -4.56 15.04
CA VAL A 60 18.99 -5.33 14.69
C VAL A 60 19.28 -6.23 13.49
N PHE A 61 19.23 -7.55 13.69
CA PHE A 61 19.57 -8.53 12.66
C PHE A 61 20.96 -8.31 12.04
N GLY A 62 21.98 -7.94 12.83
CA GLY A 62 23.37 -7.91 12.36
C GLY A 62 23.69 -6.85 11.31
N TYR A 63 22.93 -5.76 11.27
CA TYR A 63 23.07 -4.71 10.25
C TYR A 63 24.36 -3.90 10.33
N ASP A 64 24.95 -3.75 11.51
CA ASP A 64 26.24 -3.08 11.70
C ASP A 64 27.25 -4.09 12.27
N PRO A 65 27.86 -4.92 11.40
CA PRO A 65 28.81 -5.93 11.84
C PRO A 65 29.99 -5.33 12.59
N LYS A 66 30.39 -4.08 12.28
CA LYS A 66 31.51 -3.43 12.96
C LYS A 66 31.14 -3.03 14.38
N HIS A 67 29.95 -2.45 14.58
CA HIS A 67 29.41 -2.16 15.90
C HIS A 67 29.24 -3.46 16.70
N ASP A 68 28.63 -4.49 16.12
CA ASP A 68 28.39 -5.78 16.80
C ASP A 68 29.69 -6.45 17.21
N TYR A 69 30.68 -6.44 16.30
CA TYR A 69 32.02 -6.90 16.60
C TYR A 69 32.65 -6.10 17.74
N HIS A 70 32.54 -4.76 17.71
CA HIS A 70 33.07 -3.91 18.77
C HIS A 70 32.41 -4.24 20.12
N GLU A 71 31.09 -4.37 20.16
CA GLU A 71 30.30 -4.70 21.35
C GLU A 71 30.65 -6.09 21.92
N ILE A 72 30.92 -7.06 21.05
CA ILE A 72 31.30 -8.42 21.46
C ILE A 72 32.76 -8.48 21.91
N VAL A 73 33.67 -7.87 21.16
CA VAL A 73 35.13 -8.09 21.30
C VAL A 73 35.80 -7.04 22.18
N ARG A 74 35.39 -5.77 22.07
CA ARG A 74 36.13 -4.62 22.62
C ARG A 74 35.40 -3.92 23.78
N ASP A 75 34.08 -3.87 23.74
CA ASP A 75 33.28 -3.18 24.74
C ASP A 75 33.48 -3.76 26.16
N ASP A 76 33.35 -2.90 27.16
CA ASP A 76 33.59 -3.17 28.59
C ASP A 76 34.90 -3.94 28.83
N ARG A 77 35.99 -3.45 28.20
CA ARG A 77 37.35 -3.99 28.26
C ARG A 77 37.45 -5.45 27.76
N GLY A 78 36.60 -5.83 26.81
CA GLY A 78 36.61 -7.16 26.21
C GLY A 78 36.12 -8.27 27.12
N ARG A 79 35.35 -7.96 28.19
CA ARG A 79 34.92 -8.93 29.20
C ARG A 79 34.13 -10.14 28.68
N ARG A 80 33.62 -10.07 27.45
CA ARG A 80 32.73 -11.06 26.85
C ARG A 80 33.48 -12.24 26.24
N LEU A 81 34.74 -12.02 25.82
CA LEU A 81 35.61 -13.03 25.24
C LEU A 81 36.81 -13.30 26.15
N PHE A 82 37.15 -14.57 26.34
CA PHE A 82 38.32 -14.96 27.11
C PHE A 82 39.27 -15.80 26.26
N PHE A 83 40.22 -15.14 25.61
CA PHE A 83 41.13 -15.77 24.64
C PHE A 83 42.02 -16.87 25.23
N ALA A 84 42.38 -16.78 26.51
CA ALA A 84 43.24 -17.78 27.17
C ALA A 84 42.51 -19.10 27.47
N ALA A 85 41.19 -19.06 27.65
CA ALA A 85 40.33 -20.23 27.74
C ALA A 85 39.02 -19.96 26.98
N PRO A 86 39.00 -20.12 25.64
CA PRO A 86 37.89 -19.71 24.80
C PRO A 86 36.52 -20.25 25.23
N GLU A 87 36.45 -21.50 25.70
CA GLU A 87 35.21 -22.12 26.23
C GLU A 87 34.63 -21.39 27.45
N GLU A 88 35.49 -20.71 28.22
CA GLU A 88 35.11 -19.99 29.42
C GLU A 88 34.60 -18.57 29.11
N SER A 89 34.58 -18.17 27.84
CA SER A 89 34.05 -16.87 27.39
C SER A 89 32.60 -16.68 27.81
N LEU A 90 32.29 -15.51 28.38
CA LEU A 90 30.94 -15.18 28.85
C LEU A 90 29.90 -15.26 27.72
N LEU A 91 30.30 -14.92 26.48
CA LEU A 91 29.45 -15.06 25.29
C LEU A 91 28.95 -16.50 25.12
N LEU A 92 29.86 -17.48 25.16
CA LEU A 92 29.53 -18.90 24.99
C LEU A 92 28.73 -19.44 26.19
N LYS A 93 29.17 -19.14 27.42
CA LYS A 93 28.50 -19.60 28.64
C LYS A 93 27.05 -19.11 28.78
N LYS A 94 26.78 -17.85 28.41
CA LYS A 94 25.41 -17.33 28.40
C LYS A 94 24.60 -17.90 27.25
N ALA A 95 25.22 -18.08 26.07
CA ALA A 95 24.55 -18.67 24.92
C ALA A 95 24.17 -20.14 25.14
N THR A 96 24.95 -20.92 25.90
CA THR A 96 24.63 -22.32 26.25
C THR A 96 23.79 -22.47 27.53
N GLY A 97 23.54 -21.37 28.25
CA GLY A 97 22.79 -21.39 29.51
C GLY A 97 23.58 -21.92 30.72
N GLU A 98 24.90 -22.06 30.61
CA GLU A 98 25.78 -22.43 31.73
C GLU A 98 25.88 -21.32 32.79
N VAL A 99 25.68 -20.08 32.36
CA VAL A 99 25.50 -18.91 33.23
C VAL A 99 24.08 -18.39 33.05
N PRO A 100 23.39 -18.00 34.14
CA PRO A 100 22.04 -17.44 34.05
C PRO A 100 21.95 -16.31 33.01
N HIS A 101 20.99 -16.46 32.11
CA HIS A 101 20.72 -15.53 31.02
C HIS A 101 19.21 -15.43 30.83
N GLU A 102 18.65 -14.22 30.93
CA GLU A 102 17.20 -13.99 30.78
C GLU A 102 16.69 -14.41 29.40
N GLY A 103 17.54 -14.32 28.37
CA GLY A 103 17.22 -14.80 27.02
C GLY A 103 17.18 -16.32 26.88
N GLY A 104 17.52 -17.10 27.92
CA GLY A 104 17.63 -18.55 27.89
C GLY A 104 18.86 -19.06 27.11
N ALA A 105 18.98 -20.38 27.00
CA ALA A 105 19.96 -21.03 26.14
C ALA A 105 19.56 -20.87 24.67
N ARG A 106 20.50 -20.44 23.83
CA ARG A 106 20.34 -20.17 22.39
C ARG A 106 21.24 -21.04 21.51
N LEU A 107 22.31 -21.58 22.07
CA LEU A 107 23.25 -22.47 21.39
C LEU A 107 23.41 -23.77 22.19
N GLU A 108 23.65 -24.87 21.49
CA GLU A 108 24.03 -26.14 22.12
C GLU A 108 25.53 -26.37 21.96
N ARG A 109 26.23 -26.91 22.97
CA ARG A 109 27.69 -27.16 22.92
C ARG A 109 28.15 -27.97 21.70
N LYS A 110 27.30 -28.89 21.22
CA LYS A 110 27.59 -29.75 20.07
C LYS A 110 27.11 -29.18 18.73
N SER A 111 26.43 -28.03 18.74
CA SER A 111 25.96 -27.38 17.52
C SER A 111 27.12 -26.81 16.72
N GLU A 112 26.97 -26.78 15.39
CA GLU A 112 27.90 -26.12 14.48
C GLU A 112 28.11 -24.66 14.87
N ALA A 113 27.03 -23.95 15.22
CA ALA A 113 27.07 -22.56 15.67
C ALA A 113 28.01 -22.34 16.87
N TYR A 114 27.95 -23.21 17.90
CA TYR A 114 28.85 -23.12 19.04
C TYR A 114 30.32 -23.35 18.63
N GLN A 115 30.55 -24.36 17.79
CA GLN A 115 31.91 -24.71 17.34
C GLN A 115 32.52 -23.60 16.47
N THR A 116 31.73 -22.96 15.60
CA THR A 116 32.17 -21.81 14.78
C THR A 116 32.55 -20.62 15.64
N VAL A 117 31.73 -20.27 16.64
CA VAL A 117 32.04 -19.17 17.58
C VAL A 117 33.29 -19.49 18.40
N LEU A 118 33.43 -20.74 18.88
CA LEU A 118 34.60 -21.19 19.64
C LEU A 118 35.88 -21.11 18.80
N ALA A 119 35.86 -21.62 17.56
CA ALA A 119 36.97 -21.57 16.64
C ALA A 119 37.38 -20.12 16.33
N TRP A 120 36.41 -19.22 16.16
CA TRP A 120 36.67 -17.80 15.96
C TRP A 120 37.38 -17.15 17.14
N ILE A 121 36.96 -17.44 18.37
CA ILE A 121 37.64 -16.95 19.58
C ILE A 121 39.06 -17.51 19.66
N GLN A 122 39.25 -18.81 19.36
CA GLN A 122 40.57 -19.45 19.33
C GLN A 122 41.53 -18.81 18.30
N GLN A 123 40.99 -18.30 17.19
CA GLN A 123 41.75 -17.61 16.13
C GLN A 123 42.01 -16.12 16.44
N GLY A 124 41.71 -15.65 17.65
CA GLY A 124 41.91 -14.26 18.04
C GLY A 124 40.78 -13.33 17.61
N ALA A 125 39.61 -13.88 17.30
CA ALA A 125 38.39 -13.15 16.93
C ALA A 125 38.62 -12.12 15.80
N PRO A 126 39.08 -12.52 14.60
CA PRO A 126 39.23 -11.59 13.48
C PRO A 126 37.86 -11.05 13.02
N PHE A 127 37.79 -9.75 12.71
CA PHE A 127 36.57 -9.15 12.16
C PHE A 127 36.29 -9.66 10.74
N SER A 128 37.29 -9.55 9.87
CA SER A 128 37.29 -10.01 8.50
C SER A 128 38.64 -10.62 8.13
N LEU A 129 38.68 -11.48 7.13
CA LEU A 129 39.91 -12.03 6.57
C LEU A 129 40.41 -11.17 5.39
N GLU A 130 41.71 -11.25 5.09
CA GLU A 130 42.26 -10.55 3.92
C GLU A 130 41.68 -11.11 2.61
N GLY A 131 41.18 -10.24 1.74
CA GLY A 131 40.52 -10.64 0.49
C GLY A 131 39.14 -11.31 0.69
N GLU A 132 38.57 -11.26 1.88
CA GLU A 132 37.29 -11.90 2.18
C GLU A 132 36.15 -11.34 1.30
N PRO A 133 35.40 -12.21 0.60
CA PRO A 133 34.36 -11.76 -0.30
C PRO A 133 33.13 -11.29 0.50
N ARG A 134 32.46 -10.25 -0.01
CA ARG A 134 31.28 -9.63 0.63
C ARG A 134 29.99 -10.21 0.08
N LEU A 135 29.00 -10.43 0.93
CA LEU A 135 27.68 -10.89 0.51
C LEU A 135 27.05 -9.88 -0.47
N LYS A 136 26.56 -10.37 -1.61
CA LYS A 136 25.96 -9.56 -2.67
C LYS A 136 24.46 -9.80 -2.84
N SER A 137 24.02 -11.05 -2.80
CA SER A 137 22.61 -11.40 -2.98
C SER A 137 22.24 -12.72 -2.31
N VAL A 138 20.97 -12.89 -1.99
CA VAL A 138 20.37 -14.16 -1.55
C VAL A 138 19.31 -14.60 -2.55
N ALA A 139 19.19 -15.90 -2.80
CA ALA A 139 18.18 -16.48 -3.69
C ALA A 139 17.57 -17.74 -3.06
N VAL A 140 16.24 -17.88 -3.16
CA VAL A 140 15.50 -19.08 -2.75
C VAL A 140 15.02 -19.92 -3.94
N GLU A 141 15.14 -21.23 -3.80
CA GLU A 141 14.64 -22.22 -4.77
C GLU A 141 13.75 -23.28 -4.09
N PRO A 142 12.61 -23.66 -4.69
CA PRO A 142 11.96 -23.01 -5.84
C PRO A 142 11.37 -21.65 -5.48
N ARG A 143 11.54 -20.64 -6.36
CA ARG A 143 11.05 -19.27 -6.14
C ARG A 143 9.55 -19.12 -6.37
N GLU A 144 8.99 -19.79 -7.38
CA GLU A 144 7.54 -19.86 -7.63
C GLU A 144 7.19 -21.28 -8.03
N GLN A 145 6.24 -21.90 -7.34
CA GLN A 145 5.79 -23.25 -7.68
C GLN A 145 4.35 -23.50 -7.22
N SER A 146 3.66 -24.35 -7.97
CA SER A 146 2.31 -24.82 -7.64
C SER A 146 2.33 -26.15 -6.91
N TYR A 147 1.51 -26.28 -5.87
CA TYR A 147 1.44 -27.44 -5.00
C TYR A 147 0.00 -27.89 -4.78
N LYS A 148 -0.15 -29.19 -4.50
CA LYS A 148 -1.41 -29.74 -3.98
C LYS A 148 -1.55 -29.43 -2.49
N LYS A 149 -2.78 -29.34 -2.00
CA LYS A 149 -3.10 -29.20 -0.58
C LYS A 149 -2.41 -30.30 0.24
N GLY A 150 -1.82 -29.94 1.37
CA GLY A 150 -1.07 -30.86 2.24
C GLY A 150 0.31 -31.28 1.73
N ALA A 151 0.77 -30.81 0.57
CA ALA A 151 2.11 -31.09 0.09
C ALA A 151 3.18 -30.46 1.01
N ALA A 152 4.36 -31.07 1.03
CA ALA A 152 5.54 -30.52 1.71
C ALA A 152 6.66 -30.28 0.70
N GLN A 153 7.36 -29.17 0.84
CA GLN A 153 8.50 -28.79 0.01
C GLN A 153 9.61 -28.23 0.88
N LYS A 154 10.84 -28.69 0.67
CA LYS A 154 12.01 -28.07 1.30
C LYS A 154 12.55 -26.96 0.40
N LEU A 155 12.75 -25.78 0.96
CA LEU A 155 13.41 -24.66 0.29
C LEU A 155 14.93 -24.83 0.37
N LYS A 156 15.61 -24.36 -0.67
CA LYS A 156 17.06 -24.19 -0.70
C LYS A 156 17.37 -22.71 -0.81
N VAL A 157 18.26 -22.22 0.04
CA VAL A 157 18.67 -20.81 0.04
C VAL A 157 20.16 -20.72 -0.25
N THR A 158 20.51 -19.91 -1.24
CA THR A 158 21.90 -19.70 -1.65
C THR A 158 22.30 -18.24 -1.53
N ALA A 159 23.52 -17.99 -1.08
CA ALA A 159 24.13 -16.67 -0.95
C ALA A 159 25.23 -16.52 -2.00
N THR A 160 25.19 -15.44 -2.78
CA THR A 160 26.23 -15.10 -3.77
C THR A 160 27.11 -13.97 -3.22
N TYR A 161 28.42 -14.13 -3.31
CA TYR A 161 29.40 -13.17 -2.81
C TYR A 161 30.10 -12.39 -3.94
N SER A 162 30.86 -11.36 -3.57
CA SER A 162 31.50 -10.41 -4.49
C SER A 162 32.54 -11.02 -5.43
N ASP A 163 33.11 -12.17 -5.05
CA ASP A 163 34.03 -12.96 -5.88
C ASP A 163 33.29 -13.93 -6.83
N GLY A 164 31.96 -13.94 -6.82
CA GLY A 164 31.12 -14.87 -7.57
C GLY A 164 30.94 -16.23 -6.90
N SER A 165 31.52 -16.47 -5.73
CA SER A 165 31.29 -17.71 -4.97
C SER A 165 29.84 -17.79 -4.49
N ILE A 166 29.31 -19.02 -4.45
CA ILE A 166 27.95 -19.31 -4.00
C ILE A 166 28.02 -20.28 -2.83
N ARG A 167 27.37 -19.96 -1.71
CA ARG A 167 27.26 -20.83 -0.53
C ARG A 167 25.82 -21.27 -0.31
N ASP A 168 25.63 -22.52 0.10
CA ASP A 168 24.34 -22.97 0.63
C ASP A 168 24.19 -22.46 2.05
N VAL A 169 23.17 -21.62 2.27
CA VAL A 169 22.90 -20.97 3.55
C VAL A 169 21.54 -21.38 4.11
N THR A 170 20.97 -22.47 3.60
CA THR A 170 19.63 -22.96 3.95
C THR A 170 19.45 -23.13 5.46
N ALA A 171 20.44 -23.68 6.16
CA ALA A 171 20.40 -23.91 7.61
C ALA A 171 20.56 -22.63 8.44
N LEU A 172 21.18 -21.59 7.86
CA LEU A 172 21.47 -20.30 8.51
C LEU A 172 20.40 -19.24 8.21
N THR A 173 19.47 -19.57 7.33
CA THR A 173 18.41 -18.66 6.88
C THR A 173 17.26 -18.63 7.88
N ASP A 174 16.71 -17.45 8.12
CA ASP A 174 15.46 -17.27 8.84
C ASP A 174 14.27 -17.35 7.85
N TYR A 175 13.20 -18.01 8.27
CA TYR A 175 12.02 -18.29 7.44
C TYR A 175 10.77 -17.74 8.11
N LEU A 176 9.98 -16.96 7.36
CA LEU A 176 8.74 -16.38 7.83
C LEU A 176 7.63 -16.60 6.82
N SER A 177 6.54 -17.25 7.23
CA SER A 177 5.32 -17.28 6.43
C SER A 177 4.43 -16.08 6.72
N GLN A 178 3.94 -15.43 5.67
CA GLN A 178 2.95 -14.35 5.80
C GLN A 178 1.53 -14.87 6.06
N ASP A 179 1.23 -16.08 5.60
CA ASP A 179 -0.07 -16.73 5.75
C ASP A 179 0.16 -18.20 6.11
N LYS A 180 0.13 -18.47 7.42
CA LYS A 180 0.37 -19.80 7.97
C LYS A 180 -0.74 -20.79 7.62
N GLU A 181 -1.95 -20.32 7.30
CA GLU A 181 -3.05 -21.18 6.87
C GLU A 181 -2.86 -21.63 5.42
N MET A 182 -2.25 -20.78 4.59
CA MET A 182 -1.90 -21.12 3.21
C MET A 182 -0.63 -21.98 3.11
N ALA A 183 0.46 -21.55 3.76
CA ALA A 183 1.75 -22.24 3.73
C ALA A 183 2.52 -21.99 5.02
N ALA A 184 2.62 -22.99 5.90
CA ALA A 184 3.49 -22.90 7.09
C ALA A 184 4.92 -23.26 6.71
N VAL A 185 5.92 -22.62 7.33
CA VAL A 185 7.34 -22.96 7.16
C VAL A 185 7.97 -23.18 8.53
N ASP A 186 8.83 -24.19 8.66
CA ASP A 186 9.60 -24.44 9.88
C ASP A 186 11.01 -23.81 9.83
N GLU A 187 11.75 -23.94 10.92
CA GLU A 187 13.09 -23.35 11.07
C GLU A 187 14.15 -23.93 10.12
N HIS A 188 13.85 -25.05 9.46
CA HIS A 188 14.73 -25.75 8.51
C HIS A 188 14.32 -25.51 7.05
N GLY A 189 13.37 -24.61 6.80
CA GLY A 189 12.90 -24.27 5.47
C GLY A 189 11.96 -25.32 4.86
N LEU A 190 11.35 -26.19 5.66
CA LEU A 190 10.30 -27.11 5.18
C LEU A 190 8.95 -26.39 5.19
N VAL A 191 8.45 -26.14 3.98
CA VAL A 191 7.12 -25.58 3.74
C VAL A 191 6.09 -26.70 3.75
N LYS A 192 5.01 -26.53 4.52
CA LYS A 192 3.82 -27.38 4.52
C LYS A 192 2.62 -26.57 4.02
N VAL A 193 2.06 -27.01 2.91
CA VAL A 193 0.91 -26.38 2.27
C VAL A 193 -0.37 -26.73 3.03
N GLY A 194 -1.20 -25.73 3.30
CA GLY A 194 -2.47 -25.90 4.00
C GLY A 194 -3.56 -26.55 3.16
N SER A 195 -4.81 -26.39 3.62
CA SER A 195 -6.03 -26.91 2.97
C SER A 195 -6.77 -25.86 2.14
N LEU A 196 -6.39 -24.59 2.24
CA LEU A 196 -6.97 -23.50 1.47
C LEU A 196 -6.39 -23.44 0.05
N SER A 197 -7.14 -22.86 -0.89
CA SER A 197 -6.65 -22.59 -2.25
C SER A 197 -6.31 -21.11 -2.35
N GLY A 198 -5.25 -20.75 -3.08
CA GLY A 198 -4.78 -19.37 -3.17
C GLY A 198 -3.27 -19.29 -3.37
N GLU A 199 -2.67 -18.19 -2.90
CA GLU A 199 -1.22 -17.98 -2.94
C GLU A 199 -0.72 -17.60 -1.55
N GLY A 200 0.38 -18.23 -1.15
CA GLY A 200 1.11 -17.94 0.09
C GLY A 200 2.52 -17.45 -0.23
N VAL A 201 3.06 -16.62 0.65
CA VAL A 201 4.41 -16.07 0.52
C VAL A 201 5.24 -16.51 1.72
N VAL A 202 6.36 -17.15 1.44
CA VAL A 202 7.40 -17.49 2.43
C VAL A 202 8.58 -16.56 2.21
N VAL A 203 8.86 -15.73 3.19
CA VAL A 203 9.99 -14.81 3.21
C VAL A 203 11.21 -15.55 3.75
N VAL A 204 12.32 -15.46 3.03
CA VAL A 204 13.62 -15.96 3.47
C VAL A 204 14.55 -14.80 3.78
N ARG A 205 15.34 -14.90 4.85
CA ARG A 205 16.27 -13.85 5.26
C ARG A 205 17.62 -14.39 5.65
N TYR A 206 18.67 -13.81 5.06
CA TYR A 206 20.05 -14.14 5.38
C TYR A 206 20.88 -12.85 5.43
N MET A 207 21.48 -12.56 6.59
CA MET A 207 22.38 -11.40 6.81
C MET A 207 21.83 -10.07 6.29
N GLY A 208 20.56 -9.75 6.61
CA GLY A 208 19.90 -8.50 6.20
C GLY A 208 19.34 -8.50 4.77
N LEU A 209 19.71 -9.48 3.92
CA LEU A 209 19.10 -9.66 2.61
C LEU A 209 17.85 -10.53 2.69
N VAL A 210 16.87 -10.22 1.83
CA VAL A 210 15.56 -10.87 1.79
C VAL A 210 15.24 -11.33 0.37
N ASP A 211 14.70 -12.53 0.24
CA ASP A 211 14.05 -13.04 -0.98
C ASP A 211 12.74 -13.75 -0.59
N VAL A 212 11.89 -14.10 -1.57
CA VAL A 212 10.59 -14.73 -1.31
C VAL A 212 10.33 -15.94 -2.18
N ALA A 213 9.76 -16.98 -1.58
CA ALA A 213 9.19 -18.12 -2.28
C ALA A 213 7.65 -18.00 -2.34
N ARG A 214 7.10 -18.01 -3.55
CA ARG A 214 5.66 -17.99 -3.83
C ARG A 214 5.12 -19.42 -3.94
N VAL A 215 4.12 -19.72 -3.12
CA VAL A 215 3.44 -21.01 -3.05
C VAL A 215 2.04 -20.84 -3.63
N THR A 216 1.77 -21.44 -4.77
CA THR A 216 0.43 -21.41 -5.38
C THR A 216 -0.31 -22.72 -5.12
N VAL A 217 -1.51 -22.64 -4.56
CA VAL A 217 -2.40 -23.78 -4.33
C VAL A 217 -3.64 -23.61 -5.21
N PRO A 218 -3.73 -24.32 -6.35
CA PRO A 218 -4.88 -24.21 -7.24
C PRO A 218 -6.18 -24.67 -6.56
N ALA A 219 -7.32 -24.20 -7.07
CA ALA A 219 -8.62 -24.74 -6.67
C ALA A 219 -8.72 -26.25 -6.99
N ASP A 220 -9.51 -26.98 -6.20
CA ASP A 220 -9.71 -28.44 -6.38
C ASP A 220 -10.27 -28.78 -7.76
N LYS A 221 -11.06 -27.86 -8.32
CA LYS A 221 -11.61 -27.94 -9.67
C LYS A 221 -10.90 -26.92 -10.56
N THR A 222 -10.10 -27.40 -11.49
CA THR A 222 -9.52 -26.59 -12.57
C THR A 222 -10.36 -26.70 -13.82
N TYR A 223 -10.30 -25.67 -14.67
CA TYR A 223 -10.99 -25.63 -15.95
C TYR A 223 -9.98 -25.71 -17.10
N PRO A 224 -10.37 -26.24 -18.28
CA PRO A 224 -9.43 -26.32 -19.39
C PRO A 224 -9.12 -24.93 -19.95
N ALA A 225 -7.95 -24.80 -20.59
CA ALA A 225 -7.39 -23.50 -21.00
C ALA A 225 -8.26 -22.77 -22.04
N ASP A 226 -8.99 -23.50 -22.88
CA ASP A 226 -9.93 -22.97 -23.87
C ASP A 226 -11.07 -22.16 -23.23
N ARG A 227 -11.53 -22.57 -22.04
CA ARG A 227 -12.54 -21.84 -21.27
C ARG A 227 -12.05 -20.43 -20.93
N TYR A 228 -10.80 -20.28 -20.53
CA TYR A 228 -10.18 -18.98 -20.24
C TYR A 228 -9.92 -18.17 -21.50
N ALA A 229 -9.47 -18.82 -22.57
CA ALA A 229 -9.24 -18.17 -23.87
C ALA A 229 -10.53 -17.60 -24.50
N SER A 230 -11.69 -18.19 -24.17
CA SER A 230 -13.00 -17.72 -24.64
C SER A 230 -13.58 -16.56 -23.83
N LEU A 231 -12.96 -16.16 -22.72
CA LEU A 231 -13.46 -15.07 -21.89
C LEU A 231 -13.40 -13.73 -22.66
N PRO A 232 -14.42 -12.85 -22.53
CA PRO A 232 -14.41 -11.55 -23.18
C PRO A 232 -13.22 -10.69 -22.72
N VAL A 233 -12.56 -10.01 -23.65
CA VAL A 233 -11.41 -9.13 -23.38
C VAL A 233 -11.68 -7.77 -24.02
N ASN A 234 -11.63 -6.70 -23.23
CA ASN A 234 -11.69 -5.32 -23.74
C ASN A 234 -10.29 -4.75 -23.91
N ASN A 235 -9.36 -5.04 -23.00
CA ASN A 235 -7.98 -4.56 -23.04
C ASN A 235 -7.02 -5.53 -22.33
N GLU A 236 -5.75 -5.16 -22.23
CA GLU A 236 -4.70 -6.03 -21.69
C GLU A 236 -4.88 -6.36 -20.20
N ILE A 237 -5.55 -5.48 -19.42
CA ILE A 237 -5.91 -5.77 -18.02
C ILE A 237 -6.63 -7.12 -17.94
N ASP A 238 -7.62 -7.32 -18.81
CA ASP A 238 -8.45 -8.51 -18.79
C ASP A 238 -7.63 -9.76 -19.11
N ARG A 239 -6.68 -9.69 -20.04
CA ARG A 239 -5.80 -10.82 -20.37
C ARG A 239 -4.92 -11.21 -19.19
N LEU A 240 -4.32 -10.22 -18.53
CA LEU A 240 -3.42 -10.44 -17.39
C LEU A 240 -4.18 -10.94 -16.15
N VAL A 241 -5.41 -10.47 -15.95
CA VAL A 241 -6.31 -10.94 -14.89
C VAL A 241 -6.79 -12.37 -15.19
N HIS A 242 -7.20 -12.68 -16.41
CA HIS A 242 -7.63 -14.03 -16.79
C HIS A 242 -6.49 -15.06 -16.72
N ALA A 243 -5.28 -14.69 -17.13
CA ALA A 243 -4.10 -15.55 -16.97
C ALA A 243 -3.88 -15.91 -15.49
N ARG A 244 -4.10 -14.96 -14.58
CA ARG A 244 -4.05 -15.22 -13.14
C ARG A 244 -5.22 -16.08 -12.65
N HIS A 245 -6.44 -15.83 -13.12
CA HIS A 245 -7.60 -16.68 -12.81
C HIS A 245 -7.37 -18.13 -13.23
N GLN A 246 -6.76 -18.34 -14.39
CA GLN A 246 -6.40 -19.68 -14.88
C GLN A 246 -5.42 -20.41 -13.95
N LYS A 247 -4.37 -19.72 -13.48
CA LYS A 247 -3.41 -20.30 -12.51
C LYS A 247 -4.10 -20.74 -11.21
N LEU A 248 -5.15 -20.02 -10.79
CA LEU A 248 -5.84 -20.25 -9.51
C LEU A 248 -7.11 -21.13 -9.64
N GLY A 249 -7.59 -21.38 -10.86
CA GLY A 249 -8.85 -22.09 -11.09
C GLY A 249 -10.11 -21.24 -10.81
N LEU A 250 -9.99 -19.91 -10.86
CA LEU A 250 -11.10 -18.98 -10.67
C LEU A 250 -11.81 -18.71 -12.00
N LEU A 251 -13.09 -18.37 -11.98
CA LEU A 251 -13.80 -17.79 -13.13
C LEU A 251 -14.35 -16.41 -12.73
N PRO A 252 -14.27 -15.42 -13.63
CA PRO A 252 -14.85 -14.12 -13.37
C PRO A 252 -16.37 -14.22 -13.24
N SER A 253 -16.97 -13.34 -12.43
CA SER A 253 -18.42 -13.16 -12.36
C SER A 253 -19.00 -12.67 -13.70
N GLY A 254 -20.33 -12.70 -13.84
CA GLY A 254 -20.99 -12.11 -15.01
C GLY A 254 -20.68 -10.61 -15.15
N THR A 255 -20.94 -10.03 -16.32
CA THR A 255 -20.84 -8.57 -16.51
C THR A 255 -21.95 -7.87 -15.73
N CYS A 256 -21.65 -6.73 -15.12
CA CYS A 256 -22.63 -5.89 -14.44
C CYS A 256 -23.64 -5.28 -15.43
N THR A 257 -24.82 -4.93 -14.93
CA THR A 257 -25.84 -4.25 -15.73
C THR A 257 -25.38 -2.84 -16.11
N ASP A 258 -26.09 -2.20 -17.04
CA ASP A 258 -25.76 -0.83 -17.43
C ASP A 258 -26.04 0.17 -16.30
N GLU A 259 -27.05 -0.07 -15.47
CA GLU A 259 -27.35 0.74 -14.30
C GLU A 259 -26.26 0.62 -13.23
N GLU A 260 -25.82 -0.60 -12.93
CA GLU A 260 -24.69 -0.86 -12.03
C GLU A 260 -23.42 -0.16 -12.55
N PHE A 261 -23.11 -0.33 -13.84
CA PHE A 261 -21.95 0.29 -14.47
C PHE A 261 -21.97 1.82 -14.36
N LEU A 262 -23.08 2.46 -14.74
CA LEU A 262 -23.20 3.92 -14.74
C LEU A 262 -23.03 4.49 -13.33
N ARG A 263 -23.72 3.90 -12.35
CA ARG A 263 -23.64 4.33 -10.95
C ARG A 263 -22.22 4.16 -10.45
N ARG A 264 -21.61 3.00 -10.68
CA ARG A 264 -20.24 2.68 -10.22
C ARG A 264 -19.21 3.63 -10.81
N ALA A 265 -19.24 3.82 -12.13
CA ALA A 265 -18.32 4.70 -12.83
C ALA A 265 -18.45 6.15 -12.38
N SER A 266 -19.68 6.66 -12.22
CA SER A 266 -19.92 8.04 -11.76
C SER A 266 -19.43 8.26 -10.32
N LEU A 267 -19.66 7.29 -9.42
CA LEU A 267 -19.19 7.37 -8.05
C LEU A 267 -17.66 7.27 -7.94
N ASP A 268 -17.03 6.41 -8.73
CA ASP A 268 -15.58 6.20 -8.70
C ASP A 268 -14.81 7.35 -9.37
N LEU A 269 -15.30 7.85 -10.51
CA LEU A 269 -14.59 8.86 -11.29
C LEU A 269 -14.79 10.27 -10.75
N ILE A 270 -16.00 10.61 -10.27
CA ILE A 270 -16.36 11.98 -9.89
C ILE A 270 -17.09 12.08 -8.54
N GLY A 271 -17.23 10.99 -7.78
CA GLY A 271 -17.81 11.02 -6.42
C GLY A 271 -19.26 11.49 -6.36
N LYS A 272 -20.04 11.27 -7.43
CA LYS A 272 -21.39 11.84 -7.58
C LYS A 272 -22.34 10.81 -8.17
N LEU A 273 -23.60 10.84 -7.74
CA LEU A 273 -24.65 10.03 -8.36
C LEU A 273 -24.97 10.58 -9.76
N PRO A 274 -25.18 9.71 -10.77
CA PRO A 274 -25.77 10.12 -12.04
C PRO A 274 -27.09 10.87 -11.83
N SER A 275 -27.41 11.81 -12.73
CA SER A 275 -28.76 12.38 -12.76
C SER A 275 -29.77 11.36 -13.30
N ALA A 276 -31.05 11.51 -12.95
CA ALA A 276 -32.12 10.65 -13.48
C ALA A 276 -32.17 10.70 -15.03
N ASP A 277 -31.94 11.87 -15.62
CA ASP A 277 -31.91 12.04 -17.08
C ASP A 277 -30.71 11.35 -17.72
N MET A 278 -29.53 11.42 -17.09
CA MET A 278 -28.35 10.69 -17.54
C MET A 278 -28.59 9.18 -17.48
N ALA A 279 -29.17 8.68 -16.39
CA ALA A 279 -29.53 7.27 -16.25
C ALA A 279 -30.51 6.83 -17.35
N ARG A 280 -31.61 7.54 -17.56
CA ARG A 280 -32.59 7.24 -18.62
C ARG A 280 -31.95 7.20 -20.01
N ARG A 281 -31.15 8.23 -20.34
CA ARG A 281 -30.47 8.33 -21.64
C ARG A 281 -29.47 7.20 -21.84
N PHE A 282 -28.68 6.89 -20.81
CA PHE A 282 -27.69 5.83 -20.90
C PHE A 282 -28.34 4.45 -21.01
N ILE A 283 -29.36 4.15 -20.22
CA ILE A 283 -30.08 2.87 -20.27
C ILE A 283 -30.73 2.67 -21.65
N ALA A 284 -31.32 3.73 -22.23
CA ALA A 284 -31.96 3.67 -23.55
C ALA A 284 -30.97 3.61 -24.72
N ASP A 285 -29.69 3.92 -24.51
CA ASP A 285 -28.67 3.88 -25.55
C ASP A 285 -28.35 2.44 -25.94
N THR A 286 -28.43 2.11 -27.22
CA THR A 286 -28.17 0.77 -27.77
C THR A 286 -26.86 0.68 -28.54
N ARG A 287 -26.09 1.78 -28.61
CA ARG A 287 -24.81 1.79 -29.33
C ARG A 287 -23.80 0.86 -28.64
N PRO A 288 -22.99 0.12 -29.41
CA PRO A 288 -22.01 -0.83 -28.85
C PRO A 288 -20.90 -0.15 -28.04
N ASP A 289 -20.62 1.13 -28.31
CA ASP A 289 -19.59 1.94 -27.66
C ASP A 289 -20.13 2.79 -26.49
N LYS A 290 -21.41 2.67 -26.11
CA LYS A 290 -22.07 3.51 -25.08
C LYS A 290 -21.27 3.65 -23.79
N ARG A 291 -20.64 2.57 -23.31
CA ARG A 291 -19.86 2.55 -22.06
C ARG A 291 -18.58 3.39 -22.17
N SER A 292 -17.90 3.35 -23.31
CA SER A 292 -16.72 4.21 -23.53
C SER A 292 -17.11 5.69 -23.60
N ARG A 293 -18.20 6.01 -24.30
CA ARG A 293 -18.69 7.39 -24.46
C ARG A 293 -19.14 8.01 -23.14
N ILE A 294 -19.84 7.26 -22.29
CA ILE A 294 -20.28 7.78 -21.00
C ILE A 294 -19.11 7.96 -20.04
N VAL A 295 -18.06 7.14 -20.15
CA VAL A 295 -16.81 7.32 -19.37
C VAL A 295 -16.14 8.63 -19.75
N ASP A 296 -16.06 8.95 -21.04
CA ASP A 296 -15.53 10.25 -21.49
C ASP A 296 -16.38 11.42 -20.98
N GLU A 297 -17.71 11.31 -21.09
CA GLU A 297 -18.64 12.32 -20.57
C GLU A 297 -18.48 12.54 -19.06
N ILE A 298 -18.28 11.47 -18.27
CA ILE A 298 -18.07 11.55 -16.81
C ILE A 298 -16.69 12.15 -16.50
N LEU A 299 -15.64 11.77 -17.22
CA LEU A 299 -14.28 12.29 -17.00
C LEU A 299 -14.17 13.78 -17.33
N ASP A 300 -15.02 14.30 -18.21
CA ASP A 300 -15.11 15.72 -18.54
C ASP A 300 -15.97 16.53 -17.55
N ASP A 301 -16.68 15.88 -16.62
CA ASP A 301 -17.48 16.56 -15.60
C ASP A 301 -16.54 17.33 -14.62
N PRO A 302 -16.82 18.61 -14.31
CA PRO A 302 -15.99 19.42 -13.41
C PRO A 302 -15.86 18.85 -11.99
N ASN A 303 -16.79 17.99 -11.54
CA ASN A 303 -16.72 17.30 -10.24
C ASN A 303 -15.51 16.34 -10.16
N TYR A 304 -14.91 15.95 -11.30
CA TYR A 304 -13.65 15.20 -11.33
C TYR A 304 -12.57 15.86 -10.47
N ALA A 305 -12.38 17.17 -10.65
CA ALA A 305 -11.32 17.89 -9.95
C ALA A 305 -11.52 17.90 -8.43
N ASP A 306 -12.76 18.13 -7.99
CA ASP A 306 -13.09 18.18 -6.58
C ASP A 306 -12.98 16.81 -5.91
N HIS A 307 -13.41 15.75 -6.60
CA HIS A 307 -13.35 14.38 -6.11
C HIS A 307 -11.92 13.88 -5.90
N TRP A 308 -11.03 14.13 -6.86
CA TRP A 308 -9.64 13.66 -6.75
C TRP A 308 -8.78 14.58 -5.88
N ALA A 309 -9.05 15.89 -5.86
CA ALA A 309 -8.33 16.82 -4.99
C ALA A 309 -8.56 16.51 -3.51
N VAL A 310 -9.79 16.16 -3.09
CA VAL A 310 -10.05 15.83 -1.68
C VAL A 310 -9.32 14.54 -1.27
N LYS A 311 -9.32 13.51 -2.12
CA LYS A 311 -8.59 12.25 -1.88
C LYS A 311 -7.08 12.47 -1.79
N TRP A 312 -6.51 13.20 -2.74
CA TRP A 312 -5.09 13.56 -2.70
C TRP A 312 -4.75 14.45 -1.52
N GLY A 313 -5.67 15.33 -1.17
CA GLY A 313 -5.54 16.20 -0.03
C GLY A 313 -5.42 15.42 1.28
N ASP A 314 -6.03 14.25 1.43
CA ASP A 314 -5.88 13.44 2.65
C ASP A 314 -4.50 12.80 2.78
N LEU A 315 -3.80 12.66 1.65
CA LEU A 315 -2.43 12.15 1.61
C LEU A 315 -1.40 13.24 1.92
N ILE A 316 -1.66 14.51 1.57
CA ILE A 316 -0.62 15.55 1.59
C ILE A 316 -0.98 16.83 2.35
N ARG A 317 -2.27 17.10 2.67
CA ARG A 317 -2.65 18.35 3.35
C ARG A 317 -2.24 18.30 4.81
N PRO A 318 -1.41 19.24 5.26
CA PRO A 318 -1.00 19.27 6.66
C PRO A 318 -2.09 19.84 7.56
N ASN A 319 -1.90 19.68 8.88
CA ASN A 319 -2.83 20.22 9.86
C ASN A 319 -2.88 21.77 9.80
N PRO A 320 -4.04 22.40 9.54
CA PRO A 320 -4.16 23.86 9.48
C PRO A 320 -3.90 24.56 10.82
N SER A 321 -4.03 23.89 11.97
CA SER A 321 -3.59 24.44 13.27
C SER A 321 -2.08 24.62 13.35
N ARG A 322 -1.33 23.75 12.66
CA ARG A 322 0.13 23.69 12.71
C ARG A 322 0.72 24.61 11.65
N VAL A 323 0.29 24.46 10.40
CA VAL A 323 0.88 25.16 9.24
C VAL A 323 0.20 26.51 8.97
N GLY A 324 -1.04 26.70 9.43
CA GLY A 324 -1.86 27.88 9.17
C GLY A 324 -2.98 27.58 8.15
N VAL A 325 -4.11 28.25 8.32
CA VAL A 325 -5.31 28.08 7.48
C VAL A 325 -5.04 28.46 6.03
N LYS A 326 -4.39 29.62 5.80
CA LYS A 326 -4.16 30.15 4.45
C LYS A 326 -3.24 29.25 3.60
N PRO A 327 -2.05 28.80 4.07
CA PRO A 327 -1.23 27.86 3.30
C PRO A 327 -1.95 26.56 2.92
N VAL A 328 -2.72 25.97 3.84
CA VAL A 328 -3.49 24.74 3.57
C VAL A 328 -4.57 24.97 2.52
N TYR A 329 -5.29 26.10 2.59
CA TYR A 329 -6.28 26.46 1.58
C TYR A 329 -5.67 26.68 0.19
N LEU A 330 -4.49 27.31 0.12
CA LEU A 330 -3.76 27.50 -1.14
C LEU A 330 -3.27 26.16 -1.72
N LEU A 331 -2.83 25.23 -0.88
CA LEU A 331 -2.48 23.87 -1.31
C LEU A 331 -3.69 23.13 -1.89
N ASP A 332 -4.85 23.20 -1.21
CA ASP A 332 -6.09 22.60 -1.69
C ASP A 332 -6.56 23.20 -3.02
N THR A 333 -6.45 24.52 -3.17
CA THR A 333 -6.76 25.23 -4.42
C THR A 333 -5.82 24.76 -5.55
N TRP A 334 -4.51 24.71 -5.31
CA TRP A 334 -3.54 24.21 -6.29
C TRP A 334 -3.79 22.75 -6.70
N LEU A 335 -4.19 21.89 -5.76
CA LEU A 335 -4.58 20.51 -6.05
C LEU A 335 -5.78 20.47 -6.99
N ARG A 336 -6.87 21.19 -6.65
CA ARG A 336 -8.07 21.27 -7.50
C ARG A 336 -7.75 21.81 -8.89
N ASP A 337 -6.93 22.83 -8.99
CA ASP A 337 -6.50 23.40 -10.26
C ASP A 337 -5.69 22.40 -11.08
N SER A 338 -4.79 21.64 -10.45
CA SER A 338 -4.00 20.61 -11.10
C SER A 338 -4.87 19.49 -11.69
N PHE A 339 -5.89 19.02 -10.96
CA PHE A 339 -6.85 18.05 -11.52
C PHE A 339 -7.75 18.65 -12.60
N ARG A 340 -8.20 19.90 -12.43
CA ARG A 340 -9.05 20.56 -13.42
C ARG A 340 -8.36 20.72 -14.77
N GLN A 341 -7.05 20.98 -14.73
CA GLN A 341 -6.21 21.10 -15.92
C GLN A 341 -5.77 19.73 -16.49
N ASN A 342 -6.13 18.62 -15.84
CA ASN A 342 -5.58 17.29 -16.10
C ASN A 342 -4.05 17.31 -16.19
N LYS A 343 -3.41 18.01 -15.24
CA LYS A 343 -1.96 18.17 -15.22
C LYS A 343 -1.29 16.78 -15.21
N PRO A 344 -0.32 16.52 -16.10
CA PRO A 344 0.44 15.29 -16.07
C PRO A 344 0.98 15.01 -14.66
N TYR A 345 0.78 13.79 -14.16
CA TYR A 345 1.07 13.49 -12.75
C TYR A 345 2.54 13.74 -12.38
N HIS A 346 3.47 13.40 -13.26
CA HIS A 346 4.89 13.69 -13.08
C HIS A 346 5.19 15.19 -12.93
N GLN A 347 4.49 16.06 -13.66
CA GLN A 347 4.63 17.52 -13.54
C GLN A 347 4.03 18.03 -12.23
N MET A 348 2.86 17.52 -11.85
CA MET A 348 2.24 17.84 -10.56
C MET A 348 3.19 17.52 -9.39
N ILE A 349 3.86 16.36 -9.44
CA ILE A 349 4.82 15.96 -8.40
C ILE A 349 6.13 16.75 -8.50
N ARG A 350 6.64 17.04 -9.70
CA ARG A 350 7.80 17.93 -9.86
C ARG A 350 7.56 19.29 -9.21
N GLU A 351 6.45 19.95 -9.56
CA GLU A 351 6.06 21.24 -8.97
C GLU A 351 5.96 21.19 -7.43
N LEU A 352 5.46 20.07 -6.90
CA LEU A 352 5.32 19.86 -5.47
C LEU A 352 6.70 19.73 -4.78
N LEU A 353 7.57 18.88 -5.32
CA LEU A 353 8.90 18.60 -4.76
C LEU A 353 9.85 19.80 -4.89
N THR A 354 9.73 20.57 -5.96
CA THR A 354 10.60 21.72 -6.24
C THR A 354 9.99 23.04 -5.79
N ALA A 355 8.88 23.01 -5.02
CA ALA A 355 8.19 24.23 -4.61
C ALA A 355 9.10 25.17 -3.81
N GLN A 356 8.97 26.47 -4.09
CA GLN A 356 9.70 27.57 -3.47
C GLN A 356 8.78 28.80 -3.37
N GLY A 357 9.19 29.80 -2.59
CA GLY A 357 8.49 31.06 -2.39
C GLY A 357 7.72 31.13 -1.06
N SER A 358 6.74 32.03 -1.00
CA SER A 358 5.95 32.29 0.21
C SER A 358 4.85 31.24 0.39
N THR A 359 4.71 30.75 1.62
CA THR A 359 3.59 29.89 2.05
C THR A 359 2.21 30.57 1.97
N HIS A 360 2.16 31.89 1.75
CA HIS A 360 0.93 32.65 1.50
C HIS A 360 0.65 32.96 0.03
N GLU A 361 1.49 32.46 -0.89
CA GLU A 361 1.39 32.68 -2.33
C GLU A 361 1.45 31.35 -3.09
N HIS A 362 2.29 30.41 -2.65
CA HIS A 362 2.51 29.12 -3.29
C HIS A 362 2.07 27.96 -2.38
N GLY A 363 0.90 27.39 -2.67
CA GLY A 363 0.28 26.30 -1.90
C GLY A 363 1.18 25.10 -1.62
N PRO A 364 1.88 24.53 -2.63
CA PRO A 364 2.80 23.40 -2.45
C PRO A 364 3.86 23.57 -1.35
N VAL A 365 4.30 24.80 -1.07
CA VAL A 365 5.29 25.10 -0.02
C VAL A 365 4.78 24.74 1.38
N ALA A 366 3.46 24.62 1.56
CA ALA A 366 2.85 24.19 2.82
C ALA A 366 3.38 22.82 3.29
N ILE A 367 3.78 21.93 2.37
CA ILE A 367 4.37 20.63 2.72
C ILE A 367 5.71 20.80 3.41
N PHE A 368 6.61 21.66 2.89
CA PHE A 368 7.90 21.92 3.53
C PHE A 368 7.76 22.68 4.85
N ARG A 369 6.76 23.55 4.95
CA ARG A 369 6.42 24.20 6.23
C ARG A 369 5.98 23.18 7.28
N ASP A 370 5.33 22.09 6.87
CA ASP A 370 4.94 20.98 7.72
C ASP A 370 6.11 20.04 8.05
N LYS A 371 6.69 19.44 7.01
CA LYS A 371 7.85 18.54 7.03
C LYS A 371 9.12 19.39 6.94
N ARG A 372 9.40 20.09 8.03
CA ARG A 372 10.48 21.10 8.10
C ARG A 372 11.88 20.50 7.98
N ASP A 373 12.04 19.25 8.40
CA ASP A 373 13.30 18.53 8.40
C ASP A 373 13.45 17.75 7.08
N PRO A 374 14.61 17.79 6.40
CA PRO A 374 14.91 16.95 5.25
C PRO A 374 14.63 15.45 5.49
N VAL A 375 14.89 14.98 6.71
CA VAL A 375 14.66 13.59 7.16
C VAL A 375 13.17 13.27 7.17
N ASP A 376 12.32 14.15 7.68
CA ASP A 376 10.87 13.90 7.68
C ASP A 376 10.26 14.03 6.29
N THR A 377 10.85 14.87 5.44
CA THR A 377 10.43 15.04 4.04
C THR A 377 10.73 13.78 3.22
N SER A 378 11.88 13.13 3.42
CA SER A 378 12.23 11.91 2.68
C SER A 378 11.29 10.75 2.99
N GLY A 379 10.95 10.52 4.26
CA GLY A 379 9.97 9.50 4.65
C GLY A 379 8.62 9.72 3.96
N PHE A 380 8.11 10.95 4.01
CA PHE A 380 6.87 11.35 3.33
C PHE A 380 6.92 11.12 1.82
N VAL A 381 7.97 11.59 1.14
CA VAL A 381 8.11 11.46 -0.32
C VAL A 381 8.22 10.00 -0.74
N SER A 382 9.00 9.20 -0.01
CA SER A 382 9.18 7.78 -0.28
C SER A 382 7.86 7.00 -0.15
N GLN A 383 7.12 7.21 0.93
CA GLN A 383 5.87 6.49 1.16
C GLN A 383 4.79 6.91 0.16
N ILE A 384 4.58 8.21 -0.04
CA ILE A 384 3.45 8.71 -0.83
C ILE A 384 3.66 8.47 -2.33
N PHE A 385 4.85 8.79 -2.84
CA PHE A 385 5.10 8.86 -4.27
C PHE A 385 5.88 7.66 -4.83
N LEU A 386 6.64 6.95 -3.99
CA LEU A 386 7.34 5.72 -4.39
C LEU A 386 6.66 4.46 -3.85
N GLY A 387 5.74 4.60 -2.89
CA GLY A 387 5.12 3.45 -2.23
C GLY A 387 6.14 2.63 -1.41
N VAL A 388 7.24 3.24 -0.99
CA VAL A 388 8.30 2.59 -0.22
C VAL A 388 8.31 3.16 1.19
N ARG A 389 8.00 2.34 2.19
CA ARG A 389 8.00 2.74 3.61
C ARG A 389 9.40 2.67 4.19
N LEU A 390 10.11 3.79 4.14
CA LEU A 390 11.46 3.90 4.68
C LEU A 390 11.49 4.24 6.17
N ASP A 391 10.39 4.59 6.84
CA ASP A 391 10.45 5.15 8.21
C ASP A 391 11.10 4.26 9.26
N CYS A 392 11.00 2.93 9.15
CA CYS A 392 11.76 2.05 10.02
C CYS A 392 13.28 2.20 9.82
N ALA A 393 13.71 2.51 8.59
CA ALA A 393 15.09 2.78 8.21
C ALA A 393 15.65 4.09 8.85
N LYS A 394 14.79 4.99 9.34
CA LYS A 394 15.21 6.26 9.95
C LYS A 394 16.12 6.06 11.17
N CYS A 395 15.78 5.10 12.03
CA CYS A 395 16.49 4.90 13.30
C CYS A 395 17.46 3.71 13.29
N HIS A 396 17.20 2.71 12.46
CA HIS A 396 17.98 1.48 12.29
C HIS A 396 17.70 0.90 10.90
N HIS A 397 18.41 -0.11 10.43
CA HIS A 397 18.06 -0.73 9.13
C HIS A 397 16.66 -1.36 9.17
N HIS A 398 15.94 -1.36 8.04
CA HIS A 398 14.57 -1.87 8.01
C HIS A 398 14.53 -3.34 8.45
N PRO A 399 13.66 -3.72 9.39
CA PRO A 399 13.72 -5.02 10.06
C PRO A 399 13.32 -6.20 9.16
N SER A 400 12.68 -5.93 8.02
CA SER A 400 12.20 -6.96 7.11
C SER A 400 12.45 -6.65 5.63
N GLU A 401 13.27 -5.65 5.33
CA GLU A 401 13.56 -5.23 3.96
C GLU A 401 15.02 -4.83 3.80
N LYS A 402 15.46 -4.70 2.55
CA LYS A 402 16.82 -4.34 2.18
C LYS A 402 17.24 -2.90 2.53
N TRP A 403 16.30 -2.06 2.96
CA TRP A 403 16.54 -0.62 3.15
C TRP A 403 17.42 -0.35 4.36
N THR A 404 18.52 0.36 4.12
CA THR A 404 19.49 0.74 5.15
C THR A 404 19.17 2.11 5.75
N GLN A 405 19.74 2.40 6.92
CA GLN A 405 19.68 3.76 7.47
C GLN A 405 20.36 4.76 6.53
N GLU A 406 21.44 4.35 5.87
CA GLU A 406 22.11 5.16 4.85
C GLU A 406 21.15 5.54 3.70
N ASP A 407 20.39 4.58 3.14
CA ASP A 407 19.43 4.87 2.07
C ASP A 407 18.37 5.92 2.50
N TYR A 408 17.93 5.90 3.76
CA TYR A 408 17.00 6.91 4.29
C TYR A 408 17.58 8.31 4.23
N TYR A 409 18.81 8.47 4.75
CA TYR A 409 19.48 9.76 4.85
C TYR A 409 20.05 10.24 3.51
N GLN A 410 20.36 9.33 2.59
CA GLN A 410 20.68 9.65 1.20
C GLN A 410 19.45 10.20 0.44
N LEU A 411 18.25 9.68 0.69
CA LEU A 411 17.03 10.31 0.15
C LEU A 411 16.77 11.67 0.81
N ALA A 412 17.05 11.81 2.11
CA ALA A 412 16.93 13.10 2.82
C ALA A 412 17.88 14.17 2.25
N ALA A 413 19.05 13.77 1.75
CA ALA A 413 20.04 14.69 1.18
C ALA A 413 19.49 15.51 -0.01
N PHE A 414 18.50 15.01 -0.77
CA PHE A 414 17.83 15.81 -1.79
C PHE A 414 17.18 17.09 -1.26
N PHE A 415 16.81 17.12 0.02
CA PHE A 415 16.16 18.28 0.65
C PHE A 415 17.12 19.10 1.52
N GLY A 416 18.38 18.67 1.69
CA GLY A 416 19.36 19.27 2.61
C GLY A 416 19.79 20.70 2.27
N GLN A 417 19.62 21.13 1.01
CA GLN A 417 20.00 22.46 0.53
C GLN A 417 18.85 23.49 0.58
N MET A 418 17.69 23.09 1.10
CA MET A 418 16.57 24.01 1.31
C MET A 418 16.85 24.99 2.44
N LYS A 419 16.50 26.25 2.21
CA LYS A 419 16.55 27.33 3.19
C LYS A 419 15.16 27.87 3.44
N ARG A 420 14.99 28.45 4.62
CA ARG A 420 13.75 29.07 5.05
C ARG A 420 13.99 30.34 5.84
N LYS A 421 13.04 31.28 5.76
CA LYS A 421 13.00 32.53 6.53
C LYS A 421 11.57 32.86 6.90
N GLY A 422 11.35 33.22 8.16
CA GLY A 422 10.03 33.54 8.70
C GLY A 422 9.93 33.12 10.16
N GLN A 423 8.81 33.42 10.80
CA GLN A 423 8.54 32.87 12.13
C GLN A 423 8.20 31.38 12.02
N ALA A 424 8.75 30.59 12.94
CA ALA A 424 8.50 29.16 13.02
C ALA A 424 7.02 28.87 13.37
N ILE A 425 6.65 27.58 13.35
CA ILE A 425 5.35 27.11 13.83
C ILE A 425 5.21 27.50 15.31
N SER A 426 4.36 28.49 15.61
CA SER A 426 3.93 28.82 16.97
C SER A 426 2.50 28.33 17.18
N ALA A 427 2.33 27.24 17.94
CA ALA A 427 1.02 26.86 18.41
C ALA A 427 0.45 27.98 19.32
N PRO A 428 -0.87 28.28 19.29
CA PRO A 428 -1.92 27.56 18.57
C PRO A 428 -2.25 28.08 17.15
N ILE A 429 -1.63 29.18 16.70
CA ILE A 429 -1.92 29.81 15.40
C ILE A 429 -0.62 30.25 14.73
N SER A 430 -0.29 29.62 13.60
CA SER A 430 0.78 30.09 12.70
C SER A 430 0.15 30.97 11.62
N GLY A 431 0.20 32.30 11.83
CA GLY A 431 -0.46 33.29 10.97
C GLY A 431 0.45 34.03 9.99
N GLU A 432 1.77 33.98 10.18
CA GLU A 432 2.74 34.73 9.37
C GLU A 432 3.29 33.90 8.20
N PRO A 433 3.67 34.55 7.07
CA PRO A 433 4.30 33.85 5.96
C PRO A 433 5.70 33.35 6.33
N GLU A 434 6.02 32.15 5.86
CA GLU A 434 7.37 31.62 5.76
C GLU A 434 7.76 31.49 4.29
N TYR A 435 8.99 31.88 3.98
CA TYR A 435 9.59 31.81 2.64
C TYR A 435 10.55 30.63 2.59
N TRP A 436 10.46 29.84 1.53
CA TRP A 436 11.33 28.67 1.29
C TRP A 436 12.02 28.79 -0.07
N TRP A 437 13.29 28.44 -0.15
CA TRP A 437 14.04 28.49 -1.41
C TRP A 437 15.22 27.52 -1.40
N TYR A 438 15.70 27.17 -2.59
CA TYR A 438 16.94 26.45 -2.78
C TYR A 438 18.14 27.38 -2.49
N GLY A 439 18.95 27.05 -1.50
CA GLY A 439 20.06 27.90 -1.05
C GLY A 439 21.43 27.53 -1.62
N GLY A 440 21.55 26.45 -2.41
CA GLY A 440 22.81 25.97 -2.98
C GLY A 440 23.87 25.46 -2.01
N LYS A 441 23.59 25.46 -0.71
CA LYS A 441 24.49 24.99 0.35
C LYS A 441 23.71 24.30 1.45
N GLY A 442 24.22 23.17 1.91
CA GLY A 442 23.60 22.36 2.97
C GLY A 442 23.96 20.89 2.77
N GLU A 443 23.92 20.15 3.86
CA GLU A 443 24.26 18.73 3.88
C GLU A 443 23.35 18.01 4.88
N VAL A 444 23.18 16.72 4.66
CA VAL A 444 22.55 15.80 5.60
C VAL A 444 23.63 14.80 6.00
N THR A 445 23.79 14.56 7.30
CA THR A 445 24.75 13.61 7.84
C THR A 445 24.06 12.36 8.35
N HIS A 446 24.74 11.22 8.26
CA HIS A 446 24.28 9.99 8.87
C HIS A 446 24.39 10.07 10.40
N PRO A 447 23.34 9.74 11.17
CA PRO A 447 23.27 10.02 12.61
C PRO A 447 24.23 9.17 13.47
N VAL A 448 24.77 8.08 12.92
CA VAL A 448 25.69 7.17 13.64
C VAL A 448 27.14 7.32 13.20
N THR A 449 27.37 7.64 11.92
CA THR A 449 28.73 7.62 11.33
C THR A 449 29.26 9.03 11.06
N ASP A 450 28.41 10.05 11.22
CA ASP A 450 28.66 11.45 10.86
C ASP A 450 29.07 11.67 9.39
N ALA A 451 28.94 10.65 8.55
CA ALA A 451 29.26 10.75 7.14
C ALA A 451 28.28 11.71 6.44
N VAL A 452 28.82 12.58 5.58
CA VAL A 452 28.00 13.44 4.72
C VAL A 452 27.37 12.59 3.63
N MET A 453 26.04 12.66 3.51
CA MET A 453 25.27 11.86 2.59
C MET A 453 25.26 12.47 1.18
N VAL A 454 25.59 11.63 0.21
CA VAL A 454 25.39 11.92 -1.22
C VAL A 454 23.92 11.63 -1.55
N PRO A 455 23.19 12.54 -2.23
CA PRO A 455 21.82 12.26 -2.63
C PRO A 455 21.71 10.99 -3.48
N LYS A 456 20.79 10.09 -3.12
CA LYS A 456 20.54 8.85 -3.85
C LYS A 456 19.09 8.42 -3.63
N PRO A 457 18.30 8.19 -4.69
CA PRO A 457 16.94 7.69 -4.52
C PRO A 457 16.96 6.20 -4.16
N PRO A 458 15.88 5.65 -3.59
CA PRO A 458 15.76 4.21 -3.35
C PRO A 458 15.96 3.40 -4.65
N ASP A 459 16.85 2.40 -4.61
CA ASP A 459 17.31 1.62 -5.78
C ASP A 459 17.76 2.45 -7.00
N GLY A 460 18.08 3.74 -6.80
CA GLY A 460 18.57 4.64 -7.83
C GLY A 460 20.09 4.81 -7.79
N PRO A 461 20.65 5.51 -8.80
CA PRO A 461 22.06 5.87 -8.79
C PRO A 461 22.34 6.97 -7.77
N GLU A 462 23.58 7.07 -7.31
CA GLU A 462 24.05 8.25 -6.58
C GLU A 462 24.01 9.48 -7.50
N MET A 463 23.56 10.60 -6.95
CA MET A 463 23.39 11.89 -7.62
C MET A 463 24.12 12.97 -6.83
N PRO A 464 25.45 13.10 -6.98
CA PRO A 464 26.23 14.12 -6.28
C PRO A 464 25.70 15.54 -6.57
N TYR A 465 25.85 16.43 -5.59
CA TYR A 465 25.46 17.83 -5.76
C TYR A 465 26.22 18.46 -6.93
N VAL A 466 25.48 19.12 -7.81
CA VAL A 466 26.02 19.93 -8.90
C VAL A 466 25.80 21.40 -8.58
N GLU A 467 26.84 22.22 -8.70
CA GLU A 467 26.78 23.64 -8.39
C GLU A 467 25.68 24.34 -9.22
N GLY A 468 24.81 25.08 -8.52
CA GLY A 468 23.70 25.82 -9.14
C GLY A 468 22.50 24.98 -9.56
N GLN A 469 22.52 23.66 -9.34
CA GLN A 469 21.39 22.77 -9.64
C GLN A 469 20.68 22.34 -8.36
N ASP A 470 19.35 22.48 -8.34
CA ASP A 470 18.53 21.98 -7.24
C ASP A 470 18.46 20.45 -7.30
N PRO A 471 18.99 19.72 -6.30
CA PRO A 471 18.98 18.25 -6.30
C PRO A 471 17.53 17.70 -6.37
N ARG A 472 16.53 18.45 -5.89
CA ARG A 472 15.12 18.03 -5.96
C ARG A 472 14.61 17.93 -7.40
N GLU A 473 15.17 18.71 -8.32
CA GLU A 473 14.84 18.60 -9.75
C GLU A 473 15.33 17.28 -10.32
N ALA A 474 16.55 16.86 -9.97
CA ALA A 474 17.10 15.55 -10.37
C ALA A 474 16.29 14.38 -9.79
N LEU A 475 15.82 14.51 -8.54
CA LEU A 475 14.91 13.53 -7.94
C LEU A 475 13.60 13.43 -8.74
N ALA A 476 12.98 14.57 -9.08
CA ALA A 476 11.74 14.59 -9.85
C ALA A 476 11.93 14.03 -11.28
N ASP A 477 13.07 14.30 -11.92
CA ASP A 477 13.40 13.74 -13.24
C ASP A 477 13.62 12.22 -13.17
N TRP A 478 14.27 11.72 -12.12
CA TRP A 478 14.39 10.28 -11.88
C TRP A 478 13.03 9.62 -11.62
N MET A 479 12.14 10.27 -10.86
CA MET A 479 10.78 9.77 -10.64
C MET A 479 10.00 9.64 -11.95
N ALA A 480 10.14 10.62 -12.85
CA ALA A 480 9.49 10.65 -14.15
C ALA A 480 10.19 9.80 -15.24
N SER A 481 11.29 9.13 -14.91
CA SER A 481 12.00 8.30 -15.88
C SER A 481 11.28 6.97 -16.14
N SER A 482 11.43 6.44 -17.36
CA SER A 482 10.90 5.12 -17.73
C SER A 482 11.52 3.97 -16.94
N ASP A 483 12.74 4.18 -16.45
CA ASP A 483 13.52 3.17 -15.73
C ASP A 483 13.21 3.19 -14.21
N ASN A 484 12.34 4.10 -13.76
CA ASN A 484 11.95 4.18 -12.37
C ASN A 484 11.08 2.97 -11.96
N PRO A 485 11.48 2.18 -10.95
CA PRO A 485 10.74 0.97 -10.58
C PRO A 485 9.53 1.24 -9.67
N PHE A 486 9.31 2.47 -9.21
CA PHE A 486 8.38 2.78 -8.13
C PHE A 486 7.28 3.77 -8.50
N PHE A 487 7.64 4.93 -9.06
CA PHE A 487 6.77 6.10 -9.17
C PHE A 487 5.46 5.81 -9.90
N ALA A 488 5.54 5.23 -11.10
CA ALA A 488 4.37 4.84 -11.86
C ALA A 488 3.58 3.72 -11.15
N LYS A 489 4.27 2.71 -10.61
CA LYS A 489 3.64 1.58 -9.90
C LYS A 489 2.83 2.04 -8.69
N ALA A 490 3.37 2.97 -7.90
CA ALA A 490 2.74 3.48 -6.69
C ALA A 490 1.38 4.12 -6.99
N ILE A 491 1.32 5.00 -8.00
CA ILE A 491 0.07 5.69 -8.34
C ILE A 491 -0.92 4.77 -9.06
N VAL A 492 -0.50 3.94 -10.01
CA VAL A 492 -1.43 3.03 -10.69
C VAL A 492 -2.05 2.04 -9.70
N ASN A 493 -1.27 1.55 -8.74
CA ASN A 493 -1.75 0.67 -7.68
C ASN A 493 -2.77 1.37 -6.76
N ARG A 494 -2.53 2.64 -6.42
CA ARG A 494 -3.45 3.43 -5.60
C ARG A 494 -4.78 3.69 -6.33
N ILE A 495 -4.76 4.10 -7.60
CA ILE A 495 -5.98 4.28 -8.40
C ILE A 495 -6.72 2.94 -8.59
N TRP A 496 -5.98 1.86 -8.86
CA TRP A 496 -6.53 0.51 -8.94
C TRP A 496 -7.25 0.11 -7.65
N SER A 497 -6.60 0.29 -6.50
CA SER A 497 -7.18 0.00 -5.18
C SER A 497 -8.46 0.80 -4.95
N ASP A 498 -8.46 2.06 -5.35
CA ASP A 498 -9.60 2.93 -5.21
C ASP A 498 -10.83 2.40 -5.95
N PHE A 499 -10.65 1.86 -7.16
CA PHE A 499 -11.70 1.35 -8.07
C PHE A 499 -12.08 -0.11 -7.85
N LEU A 500 -11.15 -0.97 -7.44
CA LEU A 500 -11.38 -2.40 -7.28
C LEU A 500 -11.46 -2.82 -5.80
N GLY A 501 -11.22 -1.89 -4.88
CA GLY A 501 -11.34 -2.07 -3.43
C GLY A 501 -10.11 -2.65 -2.75
N ARG A 502 -9.13 -3.07 -3.55
CA ARG A 502 -7.84 -3.59 -3.07
C ARG A 502 -6.75 -3.37 -4.10
N GLY A 503 -5.60 -2.87 -3.66
CA GLY A 503 -4.42 -2.73 -4.51
C GLY A 503 -3.87 -4.08 -4.98
N ILE A 504 -3.17 -4.06 -6.11
CA ILE A 504 -2.37 -5.20 -6.60
C ILE A 504 -1.25 -5.47 -5.59
N VAL A 505 -0.65 -4.41 -5.05
CA VAL A 505 0.09 -4.42 -3.79
C VAL A 505 -0.83 -3.81 -2.72
N ASP A 506 -0.91 -4.44 -1.56
CA ASP A 506 -1.79 -4.04 -0.48
C ASP A 506 -1.08 -4.29 0.87
N PRO A 507 -0.93 -3.27 1.74
CA PRO A 507 -1.36 -1.88 1.59
C PRO A 507 -0.80 -1.16 0.34
N VAL A 508 -1.50 -0.11 -0.11
CA VAL A 508 -1.26 0.52 -1.42
C VAL A 508 0.10 1.21 -1.58
N ASP A 509 0.77 1.48 -0.46
CA ASP A 509 2.00 2.23 -0.29
C ASP A 509 3.11 1.35 0.34
N ASP A 510 3.00 0.02 0.22
CA ASP A 510 3.87 -0.95 0.90
C ASP A 510 4.55 -1.90 -0.10
N PHE A 511 5.27 -1.31 -1.06
CA PHE A 511 6.05 -2.00 -2.08
C PHE A 511 7.36 -2.49 -1.49
N ARG A 512 7.45 -3.81 -1.34
CA ARG A 512 8.61 -4.43 -0.72
C ARG A 512 8.74 -5.88 -1.18
N VAL A 513 9.94 -6.45 -1.12
CA VAL A 513 10.18 -7.81 -1.65
C VAL A 513 9.34 -8.83 -0.88
N SER A 514 9.18 -8.62 0.42
CA SER A 514 8.35 -9.48 1.26
C SER A 514 6.85 -9.30 1.03
N ASN A 515 6.36 -8.23 0.38
CA ASN A 515 4.94 -8.01 0.05
C ASN A 515 4.75 -7.99 -1.47
N PRO A 516 4.90 -9.14 -2.15
CA PRO A 516 4.86 -9.16 -3.60
C PRO A 516 3.49 -8.78 -4.15
N PRO A 517 3.42 -8.18 -5.36
CA PRO A 517 2.16 -7.92 -6.03
C PRO A 517 1.37 -9.21 -6.26
N THR A 518 0.04 -9.14 -6.11
CA THR A 518 -0.86 -10.25 -6.47
C THR A 518 -0.77 -10.53 -7.97
N ASN A 519 -0.64 -9.51 -8.82
CA ASN A 519 -0.44 -9.68 -10.25
C ASN A 519 0.65 -8.73 -10.76
N GLU A 520 1.90 -9.19 -10.70
CA GLU A 520 3.09 -8.40 -11.06
C GLU A 520 3.05 -7.94 -12.53
N ALA A 521 2.70 -8.83 -13.45
CA ALA A 521 2.58 -8.49 -14.87
C ALA A 521 1.52 -7.39 -15.13
N LEU A 522 0.38 -7.45 -14.42
CA LEU A 522 -0.65 -6.40 -14.51
C LEU A 522 -0.15 -5.05 -14.00
N LEU A 523 0.53 -5.04 -12.85
CA LEU A 523 1.08 -3.82 -12.26
C LEU A 523 2.15 -3.20 -13.17
N ASP A 524 3.06 -4.02 -13.70
CA ASP A 524 4.12 -3.60 -14.62
C ASP A 524 3.54 -3.03 -15.91
N TRP A 525 2.52 -3.69 -16.47
CA TRP A 525 1.84 -3.22 -17.67
C TRP A 525 1.12 -1.88 -17.43
N LEU A 526 0.36 -1.76 -16.34
CA LEU A 526 -0.31 -0.51 -15.99
C LEU A 526 0.67 0.65 -15.80
N ALA A 527 1.78 0.40 -15.10
CA ALA A 527 2.82 1.41 -14.88
C ALA A 527 3.48 1.84 -16.20
N SER A 528 3.77 0.88 -17.09
CA SER A 528 4.36 1.13 -18.41
C SER A 528 3.40 1.90 -19.31
N ASP A 529 2.12 1.50 -19.37
CA ASP A 529 1.08 2.18 -20.14
C ASP A 529 0.89 3.63 -19.64
N PHE A 530 0.85 3.83 -18.33
CA PHE A 530 0.71 5.15 -17.73
C PHE A 530 1.88 6.07 -18.06
N ALA A 531 3.13 5.58 -17.97
CA ALA A 531 4.31 6.34 -18.35
C ALA A 531 4.33 6.65 -19.86
N ALA A 532 3.98 5.68 -20.71
CA ALA A 532 3.91 5.85 -22.17
C ALA A 532 2.87 6.89 -22.62
N HIS A 533 1.81 7.08 -21.83
CA HIS A 533 0.78 8.09 -22.07
C HIS A 533 1.01 9.39 -21.27
N GLY A 534 2.27 9.71 -20.97
CA GLY A 534 2.66 11.00 -20.38
C GLY A 534 2.20 11.19 -18.94
N TYR A 535 1.94 10.11 -18.20
CA TYR A 535 1.41 10.14 -16.84
C TYR A 535 0.03 10.84 -16.73
N ASP A 536 -0.84 10.64 -17.73
CA ASP A 536 -2.23 11.14 -17.74
C ASP A 536 -3.15 10.27 -16.85
N LEU A 537 -3.64 10.86 -15.77
CA LEU A 537 -4.52 10.17 -14.81
C LEU A 537 -5.88 9.82 -15.41
N LYS A 538 -6.45 10.66 -16.27
CA LYS A 538 -7.73 10.36 -16.94
C LYS A 538 -7.56 9.19 -17.92
N HIS A 539 -6.42 9.10 -18.61
CA HIS A 539 -6.09 7.92 -19.43
C HIS A 539 -6.07 6.64 -18.60
N LEU A 540 -5.32 6.62 -17.49
CA LEU A 540 -5.28 5.48 -16.58
C LEU A 540 -6.68 5.06 -16.10
N MET A 541 -7.48 6.03 -15.63
CA MET A 541 -8.83 5.77 -15.13
C MET A 541 -9.76 5.22 -16.21
N ARG A 542 -9.69 5.78 -17.43
CA ARG A 542 -10.42 5.28 -18.60
C ARG A 542 -10.04 3.85 -18.93
N THR A 543 -8.75 3.53 -18.93
CA THR A 543 -8.22 2.19 -19.21
C THR A 543 -8.74 1.18 -18.18
N ILE A 544 -8.75 1.52 -16.89
CA ILE A 544 -9.28 0.64 -15.84
C ILE A 544 -10.80 0.47 -15.97
N VAL A 545 -11.57 1.56 -16.04
CA VAL A 545 -13.05 1.50 -16.10
C VAL A 545 -13.55 0.82 -17.39
N GLY A 546 -12.81 0.96 -18.48
CA GLY A 546 -13.08 0.29 -19.76
C GLY A 546 -12.82 -1.21 -19.78
N SER A 547 -12.08 -1.76 -18.81
CA SER A 547 -11.78 -3.20 -18.73
C SER A 547 -13.02 -4.04 -18.41
N ARG A 548 -13.02 -5.32 -18.83
CA ARG A 548 -14.03 -6.29 -18.37
C ARG A 548 -13.91 -6.55 -16.89
N THR A 549 -12.70 -6.54 -16.35
CA THR A 549 -12.40 -6.72 -14.93
C THR A 549 -13.14 -5.70 -14.05
N TYR A 550 -13.11 -4.41 -14.42
CA TYR A 550 -13.88 -3.38 -13.70
C TYR A 550 -15.39 -3.56 -13.87
N GLN A 551 -15.84 -4.10 -15.00
CA GLN A 551 -17.25 -4.27 -15.36
C GLN A 551 -17.85 -5.61 -14.88
N LEU A 552 -17.16 -6.35 -14.00
CA LEU A 552 -17.72 -7.56 -13.40
C LEU A 552 -18.84 -7.21 -12.40
N SER A 553 -19.82 -8.08 -12.27
CA SER A 553 -20.86 -8.00 -11.24
C SER A 553 -20.26 -8.29 -9.86
N SER A 554 -20.91 -7.80 -8.81
CA SER A 554 -20.56 -8.12 -7.43
C SER A 554 -21.12 -9.47 -6.96
N GLU A 555 -22.07 -10.03 -7.73
CA GLU A 555 -22.66 -11.34 -7.47
C GLU A 555 -21.61 -12.44 -7.72
N PRO A 556 -21.27 -13.24 -6.69
CA PRO A 556 -20.28 -14.29 -6.85
C PRO A 556 -20.80 -15.48 -7.63
N ASN A 557 -19.89 -16.24 -8.21
CA ASN A 557 -20.12 -17.59 -8.70
C ASN A 557 -19.46 -18.62 -7.76
N GLU A 558 -19.63 -19.90 -8.06
CA GLU A 558 -19.12 -21.02 -7.24
C GLU A 558 -17.60 -20.99 -7.02
N THR A 559 -16.85 -20.40 -7.95
CA THR A 559 -15.37 -20.40 -7.93
C THR A 559 -14.79 -19.20 -7.22
N ASN A 560 -15.51 -18.08 -7.13
CA ASN A 560 -14.97 -16.80 -6.66
C ASN A 560 -15.65 -16.24 -5.39
N VAL A 561 -16.57 -16.98 -4.78
CA VAL A 561 -17.28 -16.54 -3.55
C VAL A 561 -16.32 -16.17 -2.41
N ALA A 562 -15.20 -16.88 -2.30
CA ALA A 562 -14.14 -16.63 -1.31
C ALA A 562 -13.01 -15.73 -1.84
N ASP A 563 -13.02 -15.36 -3.14
CA ASP A 563 -12.01 -14.48 -3.69
C ASP A 563 -12.23 -13.03 -3.21
N SER A 564 -11.14 -12.46 -2.72
CA SER A 564 -11.05 -11.07 -2.27
C SER A 564 -9.77 -10.36 -2.75
N LYS A 565 -8.92 -11.04 -3.53
CA LYS A 565 -7.58 -10.55 -3.88
C LYS A 565 -7.27 -10.62 -5.37
N ASN A 566 -8.01 -11.41 -6.15
CA ASN A 566 -7.67 -11.71 -7.54
C ASN A 566 -8.64 -11.08 -8.56
N TYR A 567 -9.54 -10.19 -8.12
CA TYR A 567 -10.41 -9.40 -8.98
C TYR A 567 -11.33 -10.26 -9.86
N ALA A 568 -11.76 -11.43 -9.37
CA ALA A 568 -12.71 -12.29 -10.09
C ALA A 568 -14.16 -11.77 -10.03
N ARG A 569 -14.42 -10.68 -9.30
CA ARG A 569 -15.71 -9.98 -9.22
C ARG A 569 -15.50 -8.55 -8.72
N SER A 570 -16.52 -7.71 -8.86
CA SER A 570 -16.52 -6.40 -8.20
C SER A 570 -16.72 -6.56 -6.70
N LEU A 571 -15.89 -5.90 -5.90
CA LEU A 571 -16.04 -5.86 -4.44
C LEU A 571 -16.96 -4.70 -4.05
N LYS A 572 -17.90 -4.98 -3.14
CA LYS A 572 -18.78 -3.96 -2.56
C LYS A 572 -17.94 -3.04 -1.66
N ARG A 573 -17.89 -1.75 -2.00
CA ARG A 573 -17.07 -0.73 -1.34
C ARG A 573 -17.97 0.33 -0.73
N ARG A 574 -17.79 0.63 0.56
CA ARG A 574 -18.56 1.69 1.21
C ARG A 574 -18.22 3.04 0.58
N LEU A 575 -19.23 3.88 0.37
CA LEU A 575 -19.01 5.26 -0.06
C LEU A 575 -18.24 6.04 1.01
N ALA A 576 -17.30 6.88 0.57
CA ALA A 576 -16.62 7.82 1.44
C ALA A 576 -17.61 8.81 2.06
N ALA A 577 -17.29 9.35 3.24
CA ALA A 577 -18.19 10.20 4.03
C ALA A 577 -18.79 11.37 3.21
N GLU A 578 -17.93 12.09 2.48
CA GLU A 578 -18.30 13.24 1.65
C GLU A 578 -19.18 12.81 0.47
N VAL A 579 -18.81 11.72 -0.22
CA VAL A 579 -19.57 11.17 -1.34
C VAL A 579 -20.96 10.70 -0.88
N LEU A 580 -21.06 10.07 0.29
CA LEU A 580 -22.33 9.62 0.83
C LEU A 580 -23.22 10.80 1.26
N LEU A 581 -22.66 11.83 1.90
CA LEU A 581 -23.41 13.02 2.28
C LEU A 581 -23.93 13.77 1.05
N ASP A 582 -23.10 13.88 0.02
CA ASP A 582 -23.48 14.46 -1.26
C ASP A 582 -24.54 13.61 -1.97
N ALA A 583 -24.44 12.28 -1.92
CA ALA A 583 -25.46 11.37 -2.44
C ALA A 583 -26.81 11.56 -1.74
N VAL A 584 -26.83 11.65 -0.39
CA VAL A 584 -28.04 11.97 0.37
C VAL A 584 -28.61 13.33 -0.04
N SER A 585 -27.75 14.33 -0.24
CA SER A 585 -28.15 15.67 -0.67
C SER A 585 -28.71 15.68 -2.10
N ASP A 586 -28.17 14.85 -3.00
CA ASP A 586 -28.66 14.70 -4.37
C ASP A 586 -30.04 14.04 -4.44
N VAL A 587 -30.29 13.03 -3.60
CA VAL A 587 -31.59 12.36 -3.46
C VAL A 587 -32.63 13.30 -2.86
N THR A 588 -32.30 13.94 -1.74
CA THR A 588 -33.24 14.84 -1.04
C THR A 588 -33.40 16.18 -1.75
N GLY A 589 -32.47 16.56 -2.63
CA GLY A 589 -32.45 17.87 -3.29
C GLY A 589 -32.03 19.02 -2.38
N LEU A 590 -31.52 18.74 -1.17
CA LEU A 590 -31.14 19.72 -0.16
C LEU A 590 -29.71 19.47 0.31
N ARG A 591 -28.87 20.50 0.23
CA ARG A 591 -27.47 20.45 0.64
C ARG A 591 -27.29 20.98 2.05
N ASP A 592 -26.28 20.46 2.74
CA ASP A 592 -25.79 21.07 3.98
C ASP A 592 -25.05 22.37 3.68
N THR A 593 -24.91 23.17 4.73
CA THR A 593 -24.05 24.36 4.71
C THR A 593 -22.78 24.06 5.49
N PHE A 594 -21.63 24.45 4.92
CA PHE A 594 -20.34 24.30 5.56
C PHE A 594 -19.76 25.69 5.82
N SER A 595 -19.27 25.91 7.05
CA SER A 595 -18.65 27.18 7.42
C SER A 595 -17.46 27.49 6.51
N GLY A 596 -17.32 28.74 6.04
CA GLY A 596 -16.19 29.12 5.18
C GLY A 596 -16.22 28.55 3.75
N LEU A 597 -17.32 27.93 3.33
CA LEU A 597 -17.59 27.58 1.92
C LEU A 597 -18.79 28.37 1.39
N PRO A 598 -18.86 28.61 0.07
CA PRO A 598 -20.05 29.20 -0.55
C PRO A 598 -21.33 28.40 -0.25
N PRO A 599 -22.51 29.05 -0.20
CA PRO A 599 -23.78 28.34 -0.09
C PRO A 599 -23.94 27.27 -1.18
N ASN A 600 -24.57 26.15 -0.83
CA ASN A 600 -24.75 24.99 -1.71
C ASN A 600 -23.45 24.30 -2.15
N SER A 601 -22.32 24.52 -1.46
CA SER A 601 -21.11 23.71 -1.71
C SER A 601 -21.37 22.23 -1.42
N ARG A 602 -20.71 21.36 -2.17
CA ARG A 602 -20.72 19.91 -1.94
C ARG A 602 -19.77 19.54 -0.81
N ALA A 603 -20.03 18.43 -0.14
CA ALA A 603 -19.17 17.89 0.89
C ALA A 603 -17.78 17.53 0.35
N VAL A 604 -17.66 17.05 -0.90
CA VAL A 604 -16.35 16.81 -1.55
C VAL A 604 -15.52 18.10 -1.78
N GLN A 605 -16.13 19.28 -1.60
CA GLN A 605 -15.44 20.57 -1.67
C GLN A 605 -14.90 21.02 -0.31
N THR A 606 -15.10 20.22 0.75
CA THR A 606 -14.46 20.46 2.04
C THR A 606 -12.94 20.29 1.93
N TRP A 607 -12.21 21.23 2.50
CA TRP A 607 -10.76 21.30 2.36
C TRP A 607 -10.00 21.09 3.67
N ASN A 608 -10.71 20.93 4.79
CA ASN A 608 -10.12 20.62 6.09
C ASN A 608 -11.11 19.89 7.02
N HIS A 609 -10.58 19.20 8.03
CA HIS A 609 -11.34 18.44 9.03
C HIS A 609 -11.97 19.31 10.13
N LYS A 610 -11.66 20.62 10.20
CA LYS A 610 -12.25 21.53 11.20
C LYS A 610 -13.61 22.06 10.78
N LEU A 611 -14.05 21.77 9.57
CA LEU A 611 -15.40 22.07 9.12
C LEU A 611 -16.37 21.14 9.87
N ASP A 612 -17.20 21.74 10.73
CA ASP A 612 -18.16 21.04 11.58
C ASP A 612 -19.13 20.20 10.75
N SER A 613 -19.18 18.89 11.01
CA SER A 613 -20.16 17.99 10.44
C SER A 613 -20.19 16.65 11.17
N ASP A 614 -21.21 16.45 12.01
CA ASP A 614 -21.44 15.18 12.72
C ASP A 614 -21.54 13.99 11.76
N PHE A 615 -22.08 14.21 10.56
CA PHE A 615 -22.18 13.18 9.54
C PHE A 615 -20.81 12.78 9.02
N LEU A 616 -19.97 13.74 8.61
CA LEU A 616 -18.65 13.44 8.06
C LEU A 616 -17.77 12.72 9.10
N ASP A 617 -17.86 13.13 10.36
CA ASP A 617 -17.09 12.53 11.44
C ASP A 617 -17.59 11.12 11.79
N ALA A 618 -18.91 10.90 11.88
CA ALA A 618 -19.49 9.57 12.10
C ALA A 618 -19.16 8.58 10.96
N PHE A 619 -19.00 9.09 9.73
CA PHE A 619 -18.67 8.29 8.55
C PHE A 619 -17.17 8.16 8.28
N GLY A 620 -16.32 8.60 9.21
CA GLY A 620 -14.87 8.35 9.17
C GLY A 620 -14.10 9.23 8.19
N ARG A 621 -14.50 10.51 8.05
CA ARG A 621 -13.68 11.51 7.35
C ARG A 621 -12.25 11.50 7.91
N PRO A 622 -11.21 11.53 7.06
CA PRO A 622 -9.83 11.58 7.51
C PRO A 622 -9.56 12.77 8.44
N ASN A 623 -8.89 12.49 9.55
CA ASN A 623 -8.52 13.52 10.51
C ASN A 623 -7.14 14.10 10.17
N ALA A 624 -7.11 15.25 9.48
CA ALA A 624 -5.84 15.92 9.14
C ALA A 624 -5.10 16.53 10.35
N SER A 625 -5.55 16.30 11.59
CA SER A 625 -4.71 16.52 12.78
C SER A 625 -3.73 15.39 13.06
N GLN A 626 -3.95 14.20 12.49
CA GLN A 626 -2.97 13.11 12.48
C GLN A 626 -1.84 13.41 11.49
N GLU A 627 -0.73 12.68 11.59
CA GLU A 627 0.34 12.79 10.60
C GLU A 627 -0.07 12.09 9.30
N CYS A 628 -0.04 12.82 8.18
CA CYS A 628 -0.31 12.24 6.87
C CYS A 628 0.76 11.21 6.47
N PRO A 629 0.40 10.18 5.67
CA PRO A 629 -0.90 10.00 4.99
C PRO A 629 -2.05 9.58 5.91
N CYS A 630 -3.21 10.23 5.75
CA CYS A 630 -4.45 9.85 6.44
C CYS A 630 -5.31 8.99 5.50
N GLU A 631 -5.18 7.67 5.60
CA GLU A 631 -5.96 6.75 4.77
C GLU A 631 -7.46 6.77 5.13
N ARG A 632 -8.32 6.67 4.11
CA ARG A 632 -9.78 6.70 4.29
C ARG A 632 -10.29 5.36 4.80
N GLU A 633 -10.94 5.36 5.97
CA GLU A 633 -11.57 4.14 6.50
C GLU A 633 -12.87 3.82 5.76
N ARG A 634 -12.91 2.66 5.10
CA ARG A 634 -14.12 2.17 4.40
C ARG A 634 -14.85 1.06 5.15
N LYS A 635 -14.36 0.65 6.33
CA LYS A 635 -15.00 -0.39 7.15
C LYS A 635 -16.35 0.11 7.68
N PRO A 636 -17.41 -0.72 7.65
CA PRO A 636 -18.70 -0.35 8.21
C PRO A 636 -18.63 -0.33 9.75
N SER A 637 -19.42 0.53 10.38
CA SER A 637 -19.61 0.53 11.83
C SER A 637 -21.09 0.58 12.22
N VAL A 638 -21.41 0.07 13.41
CA VAL A 638 -22.78 0.15 13.96
C VAL A 638 -23.22 1.60 14.13
N VAL A 639 -22.30 2.49 14.52
CA VAL A 639 -22.56 3.93 14.68
C VAL A 639 -23.06 4.55 13.38
N GLN A 640 -22.47 4.18 12.23
CA GLN A 640 -22.87 4.69 10.92
C GLN A 640 -24.29 4.27 10.54
N ALA A 641 -24.63 2.99 10.73
CA ALA A 641 -25.97 2.49 10.46
C ALA A 641 -27.02 3.18 11.34
N LEU A 642 -26.75 3.29 12.64
CA LEU A 642 -27.64 3.99 13.59
C LEU A 642 -27.78 5.48 13.27
N HIS A 643 -26.71 6.12 12.80
CA HIS A 643 -26.75 7.53 12.41
C HIS A 643 -27.71 7.76 11.24
N LEU A 644 -27.64 6.97 10.16
CA LEU A 644 -28.56 7.13 9.03
C LEU A 644 -30.02 6.86 9.42
N MET A 645 -30.28 5.86 10.25
CA MET A 645 -31.65 5.52 10.63
C MET A 645 -32.30 6.57 11.54
N ASN A 646 -31.52 7.24 12.39
CA ASN A 646 -32.05 8.09 13.46
C ASN A 646 -31.67 9.58 13.33
N SER A 647 -31.02 9.98 12.24
CA SER A 647 -30.56 11.37 12.07
C SER A 647 -31.74 12.32 11.86
N ASN A 648 -31.91 13.26 12.80
CA ASN A 648 -32.85 14.37 12.66
C ASN A 648 -32.54 15.22 11.42
N SER A 649 -31.26 15.33 11.03
CA SER A 649 -30.86 16.07 9.82
C SER A 649 -31.40 15.39 8.56
N LEU A 650 -31.24 14.06 8.44
CA LEU A 650 -31.80 13.31 7.31
C LEU A 650 -33.32 13.42 7.27
N GLN A 651 -33.99 13.23 8.41
CA GLN A 651 -35.44 13.33 8.49
C GLN A 651 -35.94 14.71 8.06
N SER A 652 -35.28 15.77 8.52
CA SER A 652 -35.64 17.15 8.16
C SER A 652 -35.46 17.43 6.67
N LYS A 653 -34.45 16.84 6.02
CA LYS A 653 -34.26 16.95 4.57
C LYS A 653 -35.35 16.22 3.77
N LEU A 654 -35.78 15.06 4.25
CA LEU A 654 -36.81 14.25 3.59
C LEU A 654 -38.18 14.91 3.66
N THR A 655 -38.54 15.49 4.82
CA THR A 655 -39.87 16.09 5.07
C THR A 655 -39.99 17.56 4.66
N SER A 656 -38.89 18.18 4.22
CA SER A 656 -38.88 19.60 3.84
C SER A 656 -39.75 19.88 2.61
N SER A 657 -40.50 20.98 2.66
CA SER A 657 -41.29 21.49 1.53
C SER A 657 -40.44 21.90 0.32
N GLU A 658 -39.17 22.24 0.55
CA GLU A 658 -38.21 22.60 -0.49
C GLU A 658 -37.50 21.38 -1.09
N GLY A 659 -37.67 20.20 -0.49
CA GLY A 659 -37.02 18.97 -0.89
C GLY A 659 -37.57 18.38 -2.20
N ARG A 660 -36.76 17.52 -2.83
CA ARG A 660 -37.12 16.81 -4.06
C ARG A 660 -38.37 15.97 -3.88
N ILE A 661 -38.51 15.27 -2.75
CA ILE A 661 -39.65 14.37 -2.49
C ILE A 661 -40.96 15.16 -2.48
N HIS A 662 -41.00 16.30 -1.78
CA HIS A 662 -42.17 17.19 -1.79
C HIS A 662 -42.49 17.70 -3.20
N LYS A 663 -41.48 18.17 -3.94
CA LYS A 663 -41.64 18.65 -5.32
C LYS A 663 -42.18 17.55 -6.25
N LEU A 664 -41.69 16.32 -6.11
CA LEU A 664 -42.16 15.16 -6.87
C LEU A 664 -43.63 14.83 -6.54
N VAL A 665 -44.02 14.83 -5.27
CA VAL A 665 -45.42 14.58 -4.88
C VAL A 665 -46.35 15.67 -5.44
N LYS A 666 -45.93 16.95 -5.38
CA LYS A 666 -46.68 18.10 -5.91
C LYS A 666 -46.78 18.13 -7.42
N SER A 667 -45.90 17.44 -8.15
CA SER A 667 -45.99 17.32 -9.61
C SER A 667 -47.27 16.62 -10.11
N GLY A 668 -47.98 15.90 -9.24
CA GLY A 668 -49.20 15.19 -9.59
C GLY A 668 -48.99 13.86 -10.31
N LEU A 669 -47.75 13.39 -10.48
CA LEU A 669 -47.44 12.10 -11.11
C LEU A 669 -48.17 10.92 -10.43
N PRO A 670 -48.72 9.95 -11.17
CA PRO A 670 -49.26 8.72 -10.58
C PRO A 670 -48.22 7.97 -9.74
N GLU A 671 -48.67 7.27 -8.69
CA GLU A 671 -47.79 6.59 -7.72
C GLU A 671 -46.73 5.69 -8.37
N PRO A 672 -47.02 4.85 -9.39
CA PRO A 672 -45.97 4.06 -10.02
C PRO A 672 -44.88 4.90 -10.70
N LYS A 673 -45.25 6.04 -11.30
CA LYS A 673 -44.28 6.97 -11.90
C LYS A 673 -43.49 7.71 -10.83
N LEU A 674 -44.13 8.07 -9.72
CA LEU A 674 -43.49 8.69 -8.57
C LEU A 674 -42.43 7.79 -7.96
N VAL A 675 -42.75 6.51 -7.76
CA VAL A 675 -41.78 5.47 -7.32
C VAL A 675 -40.60 5.39 -8.28
N ASN A 676 -40.84 5.37 -9.59
CA ASN A 676 -39.77 5.33 -10.58
C ASN A 676 -38.81 6.53 -10.47
N GLU A 677 -39.33 7.74 -10.24
CA GLU A 677 -38.48 8.94 -10.06
C GLU A 677 -37.64 8.85 -8.77
N ILE A 678 -38.22 8.34 -7.68
CA ILE A 678 -37.50 8.15 -6.42
C ILE A 678 -36.37 7.11 -6.59
N TYR A 679 -36.65 5.99 -7.26
CA TYR A 679 -35.64 4.96 -7.57
C TYR A 679 -34.54 5.49 -8.49
N LEU A 680 -34.88 6.26 -9.54
CA LEU A 680 -33.88 6.86 -10.42
C LEU A 680 -33.01 7.90 -9.71
N ALA A 681 -33.57 8.68 -8.79
CA ALA A 681 -32.80 9.62 -7.99
C ALA A 681 -31.87 8.91 -6.99
N THR A 682 -32.26 7.74 -6.47
CA THR A 682 -31.57 7.05 -5.37
C THR A 682 -30.55 6.01 -5.86
N TYR A 683 -30.98 5.11 -6.75
CA TYR A 683 -30.19 3.99 -7.27
C TYR A 683 -29.80 4.14 -8.75
N ASN A 684 -30.30 5.18 -9.43
CA ASN A 684 -30.01 5.41 -10.86
C ASN A 684 -30.52 4.27 -11.78
N ARG A 685 -31.53 3.54 -11.33
CA ARG A 685 -32.24 2.50 -12.07
C ARG A 685 -33.74 2.58 -11.83
N LEU A 686 -34.50 1.88 -12.65
CA LEU A 686 -35.92 1.63 -12.39
C LEU A 686 -36.08 0.50 -11.34
N PRO A 687 -37.16 0.51 -10.54
CA PRO A 687 -37.48 -0.62 -9.70
C PRO A 687 -37.81 -1.84 -10.55
N SER A 688 -37.40 -3.02 -10.10
CA SER A 688 -37.94 -4.28 -10.61
C SER A 688 -39.44 -4.38 -10.33
N SER A 689 -40.14 -5.28 -11.02
CA SER A 689 -41.58 -5.50 -10.78
C SER A 689 -41.90 -5.83 -9.32
N ALA A 690 -41.04 -6.60 -8.64
CA ALA A 690 -41.24 -6.97 -7.23
C ALA A 690 -41.01 -5.77 -6.29
N GLU A 691 -39.98 -4.96 -6.56
CA GLU A 691 -39.68 -3.74 -5.81
C GLU A 691 -40.77 -2.68 -6.00
N LEU A 692 -41.29 -2.51 -7.21
CA LEU A 692 -42.39 -1.60 -7.50
C LEU A 692 -43.65 -1.98 -6.71
N GLN A 693 -44.02 -3.27 -6.71
CA GLN A 693 -45.15 -3.74 -5.91
C GLN A 693 -44.93 -3.54 -4.41
N THR A 694 -43.70 -3.73 -3.94
CA THR A 694 -43.34 -3.51 -2.54
C THR A 694 -43.44 -2.02 -2.17
N ALA A 695 -42.93 -1.14 -3.04
CA ALA A 695 -43.02 0.31 -2.86
C ALA A 695 -44.47 0.81 -2.87
N LEU A 696 -45.33 0.27 -3.73
CA LEU A 696 -46.75 0.64 -3.76
C LEU A 696 -47.50 0.25 -2.48
N ARG A 697 -47.04 -0.75 -1.72
CA ARG A 697 -47.65 -1.09 -0.42
C ARG A 697 -47.48 0.02 0.61
N PHE A 698 -46.44 0.85 0.54
CA PHE A 698 -46.28 1.99 1.45
C PHE A 698 -47.45 2.97 1.32
N TYR A 699 -47.94 3.21 0.10
CA TYR A 699 -49.09 4.08 -0.18
C TYR A 699 -50.42 3.48 0.27
N ALA A 700 -50.50 2.15 0.39
CA ALA A 700 -51.68 1.44 0.88
C ALA A 700 -51.74 1.32 2.41
N THR A 701 -50.72 1.79 3.14
CA THR A 701 -50.66 1.72 4.60
C THR A 701 -51.78 2.58 5.23
N PRO A 702 -52.55 2.06 6.20
CA PRO A 702 -53.60 2.84 6.86
C PRO A 702 -53.08 4.14 7.46
N GLY A 703 -53.67 5.27 7.09
CA GLY A 703 -53.28 6.60 7.56
C GLY A 703 -52.09 7.24 6.84
N ALA A 704 -51.44 6.54 5.90
CA ALA A 704 -50.39 7.12 5.08
C ALA A 704 -50.97 8.10 4.05
N THR A 705 -50.34 9.27 3.94
CA THR A 705 -50.60 10.20 2.84
C THR A 705 -49.62 9.92 1.70
N ARG A 706 -49.92 10.40 0.49
CA ARG A 706 -48.97 10.33 -0.64
C ARG A 706 -47.61 10.95 -0.31
N GLN A 707 -47.60 11.99 0.53
CA GLN A 707 -46.37 12.64 0.98
C GLN A 707 -45.58 11.71 1.91
N THR A 708 -46.19 11.27 3.01
CA THR A 708 -45.51 10.44 4.03
C THR A 708 -45.05 9.11 3.45
N ALA A 709 -45.83 8.46 2.58
CA ALA A 709 -45.43 7.22 1.91
C ALA A 709 -44.21 7.42 0.98
N SER A 710 -44.09 8.59 0.33
CA SER A 710 -42.94 8.90 -0.53
C SER A 710 -41.68 9.19 0.30
N GLU A 711 -41.84 9.87 1.43
CA GLU A 711 -40.77 10.17 2.40
C GLU A 711 -40.24 8.88 3.02
N ASP A 712 -41.13 7.99 3.48
CA ASP A 712 -40.79 6.70 4.06
C ASP A 712 -40.09 5.79 3.05
N LEU A 713 -40.56 5.79 1.78
CA LEU A 713 -39.89 5.06 0.71
C LEU A 713 -38.47 5.59 0.50
N ALA A 714 -38.28 6.90 0.34
CA ALA A 714 -36.95 7.48 0.14
C ALA A 714 -36.02 7.21 1.33
N TRP A 715 -36.55 7.29 2.57
CA TRP A 715 -35.82 6.93 3.78
C TRP A 715 -35.36 5.47 3.75
N ALA A 716 -36.25 4.54 3.40
CA ALA A 716 -35.93 3.11 3.34
C ALA A 716 -34.85 2.82 2.29
N LEU A 717 -34.91 3.46 1.12
CA LEU A 717 -33.90 3.28 0.07
C LEU A 717 -32.53 3.85 0.49
N ILE A 718 -32.47 5.03 1.10
CA ILE A 718 -31.21 5.65 1.58
C ILE A 718 -30.54 4.77 2.65
N ASN A 719 -31.33 4.09 3.49
CA ASN A 719 -30.81 3.21 4.55
C ASN A 719 -30.44 1.79 4.06
N SER A 720 -30.58 1.50 2.76
CA SER A 720 -30.27 0.19 2.19
C SER A 720 -28.77 0.00 1.90
N ALA A 721 -28.35 -1.27 1.81
CA ALA A 721 -27.00 -1.62 1.37
C ALA A 721 -26.70 -1.12 -0.06
N GLU A 722 -27.67 -1.16 -0.97
CA GLU A 722 -27.49 -0.71 -2.36
C GLU A 722 -27.16 0.78 -2.46
N PHE A 723 -27.66 1.60 -1.52
CA PHE A 723 -27.35 3.03 -1.49
C PHE A 723 -25.95 3.30 -0.94
N VAL A 724 -25.60 2.70 0.20
CA VAL A 724 -24.38 3.03 0.96
C VAL A 724 -23.11 2.36 0.42
N PHE A 725 -23.26 1.35 -0.45
CA PHE A 725 -22.15 0.66 -1.11
C PHE A 725 -22.12 0.93 -2.62
N ASN A 726 -20.93 1.28 -3.12
CA ASN A 726 -20.60 1.13 -4.53
C ASN A 726 -20.35 -0.36 -4.82
N HIS A 727 -21.02 -0.94 -5.80
CA HIS A 727 -21.06 -2.39 -6.02
C HIS A 727 -20.74 -2.74 -7.45
#